data_AF-A0A945BH72-F1
#
_entry.id   AF-A0A945BH72-F1
#
_cell.length_a   1.000
_cell.length_b   1.000
_cell.length_c   1.000
_cell.angle_alpha   90.00
_cell.angle_beta   90.00
_cell.angle_gamma   90.00
#
_symmetry.space_group_name_H-M   'P 1'
#
loop_
_entity.id
_entity.type
_entity.pdbx_description
1 polymer ?
#
loop_
_entity_poly.entity_id
_entity_poly.type
_entity_poly.pdbx_seq_one_letter_code
_entity_poly.pdbx_strand_id
1 'polypeptide(L)'
;MSRIRITTVPVLTIAALLLPGLTASALPPSGFEEVMKPFLKENCNRCHGEKKQKGKLALHEVSFDFTRTETSDLWLEILAQLTAGDMPPPDEEEQPSVAQRNVVIEWIDRQLLTAGSGETYRKKLLAPEYGNWVNHEKLFSGEIKTPPFSPSRLWRFSTEIFAHKGFGKAKSPFSYVTSERGIRDYAAMSVADQSTVQMTMIVADSFLAERGKRGDFADFGDDKPVPEEKALVEVIRREHIRVIGRYPNKEEQEKYLTFLKQSIKTGGNLEGFKTTIKAMFLSPESIYRMEFGLGEVDKHGRRHLSPEELAHAIAYALTDHKPDNHPFIRDALQKGKLKTKEDVTRLVRQLLDEQLLTGHWNRKDLPRIMRFFDEFFGFHRAGTVFKDNDRRGAEKINQWNTDMLIHDARMLIEHVLKKDKGVIAELLTTNEYFIAHPGDNEYAREHYEKKVAEIMDPGFVEARVELKRNQIKRDFNFENMPEKAKKALVAARRDAEKTVAMYKATLDKGMHRHPGFPFEGKRRGIGDLLYIEPYNLPSNGRHGEQKWDWPIEQPLKMPKEERSGLLTHPAWLTAYSLNEDNDPIHRGIWVYERLLAGVLGDVPPDVDAAVPTDPHKTLRERMEPLRSERCWKCHRKMNPLGEAFEVFDGWGRYRTHHYFDENGEIYMRRDNQFDRKLK
;
A
#
# COMPACT_ATOMS: atom_id res chain seq x y z
N MET A 1 44.55 28.28 -70.65
CA MET A 1 44.27 27.15 -69.73
C MET A 1 45.15 27.33 -68.51
N SER A 2 44.61 27.74 -67.36
CA SER A 2 45.43 28.10 -66.19
C SER A 2 45.18 27.13 -65.04
N ARG A 3 46.26 26.52 -64.54
CA ARG A 3 46.32 25.74 -63.29
C ARG A 3 47.22 26.47 -62.31
N ILE A 4 46.76 26.62 -61.07
CA ILE A 4 47.50 27.21 -59.95
C ILE A 4 47.96 26.08 -59.01
N ARG A 5 49.21 26.16 -58.56
CA ARG A 5 49.82 25.36 -57.48
C ARG A 5 49.97 26.23 -56.23
N ILE A 6 49.80 25.61 -55.07
CA ILE A 6 50.03 26.17 -53.73
C ILE A 6 51.41 25.70 -53.24
N THR A 7 52.19 26.59 -52.62
CA THR A 7 53.37 26.25 -51.82
C THR A 7 53.47 27.08 -50.54
N THR A 8 53.87 26.38 -49.48
CA THR A 8 54.08 26.67 -48.05
C THR A 8 55.27 27.59 -47.72
N VAL A 9 55.24 28.30 -46.57
CA VAL A 9 56.41 28.77 -45.76
C VAL A 9 56.00 28.96 -44.26
N PRO A 10 56.90 28.79 -43.25
CA PRO A 10 56.56 28.34 -41.90
C PRO A 10 56.64 29.39 -40.75
N VAL A 11 56.43 28.84 -39.55
CA VAL A 11 56.19 29.37 -38.18
C VAL A 11 57.39 30.13 -37.55
N LEU A 12 57.08 31.15 -36.73
CA LEU A 12 57.95 31.64 -35.66
C LEU A 12 57.15 31.80 -34.35
N THR A 13 57.73 31.27 -33.27
CA THR A 13 57.16 31.09 -31.93
C THR A 13 57.46 32.32 -31.04
N ILE A 14 56.46 32.86 -30.33
CA ILE A 14 56.65 33.89 -29.28
C ILE A 14 56.22 33.30 -27.93
N ALA A 15 57.11 33.37 -26.94
CA ALA A 15 56.91 32.91 -25.57
C ALA A 15 55.97 33.84 -24.79
N ALA A 16 54.94 33.27 -24.16
CA ALA A 16 54.02 33.97 -23.28
C ALA A 16 54.49 33.88 -21.82
N LEU A 17 54.62 35.05 -21.16
CA LEU A 17 54.84 35.15 -19.72
C LEU A 17 53.64 34.62 -18.93
N LEU A 18 53.90 33.71 -18.00
CA LEU A 18 52.95 33.22 -17.00
C LEU A 18 52.75 34.27 -15.90
N LEU A 19 51.55 34.85 -15.83
CA LEU A 19 51.03 35.52 -14.64
C LEU A 19 50.45 34.45 -13.68
N PRO A 20 50.62 34.57 -12.35
CA PRO A 20 50.01 33.64 -11.40
C PRO A 20 48.48 33.82 -11.45
N GLY A 21 47.76 32.71 -11.62
CA GLY A 21 46.30 32.70 -11.63
C GLY A 21 45.72 33.16 -10.30
N LEU A 22 45.01 34.29 -10.32
CA LEU A 22 44.01 34.62 -9.31
C LEU A 22 42.89 33.57 -9.41
N THR A 23 42.80 32.71 -8.41
CA THR A 23 41.58 31.92 -8.18
C THR A 23 40.44 32.90 -7.90
N ALA A 24 39.49 33.00 -8.83
CA ALA A 24 38.28 33.76 -8.61
C ALA A 24 37.51 33.10 -7.45
N SER A 25 37.56 33.70 -6.26
CA SER A 25 36.64 33.39 -5.18
C SER A 25 35.25 33.84 -5.65
N ALA A 26 34.35 32.89 -5.87
CA ALA A 26 32.96 33.19 -6.19
C ALA A 26 32.38 34.07 -5.08
N LEU A 27 31.74 35.18 -5.45
CA LEU A 27 31.03 36.04 -4.51
C LEU A 27 30.02 35.19 -3.72
N PRO A 28 29.87 35.41 -2.41
CA PRO A 28 28.93 34.64 -1.61
C PRO A 28 27.50 34.82 -2.16
N PRO A 29 26.68 33.76 -2.19
CA PRO A 29 25.32 33.85 -2.71
C PRO A 29 24.47 34.86 -1.94
N SER A 30 23.47 35.44 -2.61
CA SER A 30 22.56 36.42 -2.00
C SER A 30 21.97 35.92 -0.66
N GLY A 31 21.98 36.76 0.37
CA GLY A 31 21.49 36.42 1.71
C GLY A 31 22.47 35.65 2.60
N PHE A 32 23.68 35.32 2.14
CA PHE A 32 24.67 34.59 2.93
C PHE A 32 25.04 35.29 4.26
N GLU A 33 25.35 36.59 4.20
CA GLU A 33 25.74 37.38 5.38
C GLU A 33 24.61 37.54 6.41
N GLU A 34 23.36 37.60 5.95
CA GLU A 34 22.18 37.83 6.78
C GLU A 34 21.63 36.53 7.39
N VAL A 35 21.65 35.44 6.62
CA VAL A 35 21.01 34.17 7.00
C VAL A 35 22.01 33.13 7.45
N MET A 36 23.04 32.87 6.62
CA MET A 36 23.86 31.69 6.77
C MET A 36 25.01 31.88 7.76
N LYS A 37 25.72 33.01 7.66
CA LYS A 37 26.87 33.30 8.51
C LYS A 37 26.53 33.38 10.01
N PRO A 38 25.43 34.04 10.44
CA PRO A 38 25.03 34.04 11.84
C PRO A 38 24.69 32.63 12.33
N PHE A 39 23.93 31.89 11.52
CA PHE A 39 23.50 30.54 11.86
C PHE A 39 24.68 29.57 12.05
N LEU A 40 25.66 29.58 11.13
CA LEU A 40 26.86 28.76 11.24
C LEU A 40 27.65 29.08 12.50
N LYS A 41 27.81 30.38 12.79
CA LYS A 41 28.57 30.84 13.96
C LYS A 41 27.94 30.39 15.27
N GLU A 42 26.63 30.56 15.38
CA GLU A 42 25.87 30.28 16.60
C GLU A 42 25.64 28.77 16.81
N ASN A 43 25.35 28.02 15.74
CA ASN A 43 24.83 26.66 15.88
C ASN A 43 25.80 25.56 15.41
N CYS A 44 26.75 25.85 14.51
CA CYS A 44 27.54 24.80 13.84
C CYS A 44 29.05 24.84 14.19
N ASN A 45 29.63 26.04 14.27
CA ASN A 45 31.10 26.22 14.35
C ASN A 45 31.71 25.69 15.65
N ARG A 46 30.93 25.49 16.70
CA ARG A 46 31.37 24.83 17.94
C ARG A 46 31.85 23.39 17.70
N CYS A 47 31.28 22.70 16.71
CA CYS A 47 31.62 21.32 16.36
C CYS A 47 32.26 21.14 14.98
N HIS A 48 32.11 22.12 14.08
CA HIS A 48 32.61 22.10 12.70
C HIS A 48 33.53 23.29 12.34
N GLY A 49 34.09 23.97 13.35
CA GLY A 49 35.03 25.08 13.19
C GLY A 49 36.50 24.65 13.17
N GLU A 50 37.42 25.61 13.28
CA GLU A 50 38.87 25.37 13.27
C GLU A 50 39.33 24.40 14.37
N LYS A 51 38.73 24.51 15.57
CA LYS A 51 39.14 23.74 16.75
C LYS A 51 38.61 22.30 16.77
N LYS A 52 37.49 22.04 16.09
CA LYS A 52 36.79 20.75 16.15
C LYS A 52 36.08 20.52 14.82
N GLN A 53 36.30 19.35 14.23
CA GLN A 53 35.78 18.95 12.92
C GLN A 53 35.05 17.62 13.05
N LYS A 54 33.96 17.59 13.84
CA LYS A 54 33.13 16.38 14.01
C LYS A 54 32.67 15.90 12.62
N GLY A 55 32.69 14.59 12.40
CA GLY A 55 32.27 14.01 11.11
C GLY A 55 33.16 14.37 9.91
N LYS A 56 34.41 14.82 10.13
CA LYS A 56 35.37 15.23 9.07
C LYS A 56 34.88 16.41 8.22
N LEU A 57 34.04 17.27 8.80
CA LEU A 57 33.50 18.46 8.14
C LEU A 57 33.99 19.74 8.82
N ALA A 58 34.61 20.62 8.04
CA ALA A 58 35.14 21.91 8.45
C ALA A 58 34.41 23.05 7.71
N LEU A 59 33.34 23.60 8.28
CA LEU A 59 32.43 24.53 7.59
C LEU A 59 33.08 25.88 7.22
N HIS A 60 34.24 26.22 7.80
CA HIS A 60 35.01 27.42 7.47
C HIS A 60 35.84 27.27 6.19
N GLU A 61 36.05 26.04 5.72
CA GLU A 61 36.79 25.72 4.49
C GLU A 61 35.87 25.33 3.32
N VAL A 62 34.56 25.22 3.59
CA VAL A 62 33.57 24.78 2.60
C VAL A 62 33.31 25.89 1.58
N SER A 63 33.28 25.49 0.31
CA SER A 63 32.86 26.33 -0.81
C SER A 63 31.35 26.62 -0.75
N PHE A 64 30.97 27.83 -1.17
CA PHE A 64 29.57 28.23 -1.39
C PHE A 64 29.26 28.38 -2.89
N ASP A 65 30.12 27.85 -3.76
CA ASP A 65 29.87 27.74 -5.19
C ASP A 65 29.07 26.46 -5.49
N PHE A 66 27.75 26.57 -5.44
CA PHE A 66 26.79 25.49 -5.72
C PHE A 66 26.84 25.01 -7.18
N THR A 67 27.56 25.67 -8.09
CA THR A 67 27.70 25.16 -9.47
C THR A 67 28.66 23.97 -9.55
N ARG A 68 29.48 23.74 -8.51
CA ARG A 68 30.40 22.61 -8.41
C ARG A 68 29.71 21.41 -7.77
N THR A 69 29.80 20.24 -8.41
CA THR A 69 29.17 18.99 -7.95
C THR A 69 29.55 18.64 -6.50
N GLU A 70 30.85 18.63 -6.17
CA GLU A 70 31.33 18.33 -4.81
C GLU A 70 30.74 19.26 -3.74
N THR A 71 30.56 20.53 -4.08
CA THR A 71 29.97 21.53 -3.17
C THR A 71 28.48 21.26 -3.00
N SER A 72 27.76 21.06 -4.10
CA SER A 72 26.33 20.76 -4.06
C SER A 72 26.00 19.46 -3.34
N ASP A 73 26.77 18.39 -3.56
CA ASP A 73 26.58 17.11 -2.87
C ASP A 73 26.75 17.28 -1.36
N LEU A 74 27.78 18.00 -0.91
CA LEU A 74 27.97 18.31 0.50
C LEU A 74 26.81 19.12 1.09
N TRP A 75 26.35 20.14 0.38
CA TRP A 75 25.22 20.96 0.84
C TRP A 75 23.89 20.20 0.84
N LEU A 76 23.72 19.22 -0.05
CA LEU A 76 22.58 18.30 -0.02
C LEU A 76 22.59 17.41 1.24
N GLU A 77 23.77 16.93 1.65
CA GLU A 77 23.91 16.20 2.92
C GLU A 77 23.59 17.09 4.13
N ILE A 78 24.13 18.32 4.16
CA ILE A 78 23.84 19.30 5.22
C ILE A 78 22.34 19.59 5.28
N LEU A 79 21.72 19.84 4.12
CA LEU A 79 20.28 20.07 4.00
C LEU A 79 19.47 18.89 4.58
N ALA A 80 19.85 17.65 4.26
CA ALA A 80 19.19 16.47 4.81
C ALA A 80 19.32 16.36 6.34
N GLN A 81 20.49 16.65 6.91
CA GLN A 81 20.71 16.63 8.36
C GLN A 81 19.91 17.72 9.09
N LEU A 82 19.82 18.92 8.52
CA LEU A 82 19.02 20.02 9.06
C LEU A 82 17.53 19.69 8.97
N THR A 83 17.05 19.17 7.84
CA THR A 83 15.65 18.78 7.67
C THR A 83 15.25 17.64 8.61
N ALA A 84 16.13 16.67 8.84
CA ALA A 84 15.91 15.60 9.82
C ALA A 84 16.04 16.05 11.29
N GLY A 85 16.50 17.27 11.53
CA GLY A 85 16.76 17.80 12.87
C GLY A 85 17.86 17.06 13.63
N ASP A 86 18.77 16.41 12.92
CA ASP A 86 19.91 15.68 13.51
C ASP A 86 21.12 16.58 13.77
N MET A 87 21.11 17.79 13.20
CA MET A 87 22.13 18.82 13.40
C MET A 87 21.49 20.16 13.82
N PRO A 88 21.99 20.80 14.89
CA PRO A 88 22.96 20.27 15.86
C PRO A 88 22.47 19.00 16.57
N PRO A 89 23.36 18.15 17.10
CA PRO A 89 22.94 16.97 17.86
C PRO A 89 22.04 17.39 19.04
N PRO A 90 20.93 16.69 19.33
CA PRO A 90 19.94 17.10 20.34
C PRO A 90 20.42 16.94 21.79
N ASP A 91 21.58 16.32 22.01
CA ASP A 91 22.30 16.34 23.29
C ASP A 91 23.04 17.68 23.54
N GLU A 92 23.08 18.57 22.56
CA GLU A 92 23.65 19.90 22.71
C GLU A 92 22.63 20.89 23.30
N GLU A 93 23.04 21.66 24.31
CA GLU A 93 22.19 22.63 25.03
C GLU A 93 21.64 23.74 24.14
N GLU A 94 22.44 24.20 23.18
CA GLU A 94 22.07 25.25 22.23
C GLU A 94 21.50 24.61 20.96
N GLN A 95 20.18 24.76 20.77
CA GLN A 95 19.47 24.33 19.58
C GLN A 95 18.87 25.53 18.85
N PRO A 96 18.97 25.60 17.51
CA PRO A 96 18.24 26.61 16.75
C PRO A 96 16.73 26.38 16.90
N SER A 97 15.96 27.47 16.93
CA SER A 97 14.50 27.35 16.82
C SER A 97 14.10 26.71 15.49
N VAL A 98 12.92 26.09 15.45
CA VAL A 98 12.34 25.51 14.23
C VAL A 98 12.29 26.56 13.12
N ALA A 99 11.87 27.79 13.44
CA ALA A 99 11.84 28.91 12.51
C ALA A 99 13.23 29.26 11.95
N GLN A 100 14.26 29.42 12.80
CA GLN A 100 15.63 29.70 12.34
C GLN A 100 16.16 28.61 11.41
N ARG A 101 15.97 27.34 11.78
CA ARG A 101 16.41 26.20 10.96
C ARG A 101 15.71 26.16 9.59
N ASN A 102 14.42 26.46 9.56
CA ASN A 102 13.64 26.48 8.31
C ASN A 102 14.10 27.57 7.34
N VAL A 103 14.45 28.76 7.86
CA VAL A 103 15.00 29.85 7.02
C VAL A 103 16.29 29.41 6.32
N VAL A 104 17.15 28.67 7.03
CA VAL A 104 18.40 28.13 6.46
C VAL A 104 18.15 27.01 5.46
N ILE A 105 17.23 26.08 5.76
CA ILE A 105 16.81 25.01 4.84
C ILE A 105 16.31 25.62 3.52
N GLU A 106 15.43 26.62 3.59
CA GLU A 106 14.90 27.31 2.40
C GLU A 106 15.98 28.06 1.62
N TRP A 107 16.97 28.63 2.31
CA TRP A 107 18.09 29.29 1.67
C TRP A 107 18.95 28.30 0.89
N ILE A 108 19.35 27.18 1.51
CA ILE A 108 20.18 26.14 0.86
C ILE A 108 19.44 25.52 -0.34
N ASP A 109 18.17 25.16 -0.17
CA ASP A 109 17.35 24.60 -1.26
C ASP A 109 17.28 25.57 -2.46
N ARG A 110 17.09 26.87 -2.20
CA ARG A 110 17.08 27.88 -3.27
C ARG A 110 18.41 27.95 -4.02
N GLN A 111 19.55 27.94 -3.32
CA GLN A 111 20.86 27.99 -3.98
C GLN A 111 21.11 26.75 -4.84
N LEU A 112 20.80 25.56 -4.31
CA LEU A 112 20.91 24.30 -5.04
C LEU A 112 20.02 24.29 -6.30
N LEU A 113 18.80 24.80 -6.19
CA LEU A 113 17.88 24.91 -7.33
C LEU A 113 18.40 25.88 -8.40
N THR A 114 18.89 27.06 -7.99
CA THR A 114 19.46 28.04 -8.93
C THR A 114 20.70 27.48 -9.64
N ALA A 115 21.49 26.65 -8.97
CA ALA A 115 22.66 25.99 -9.57
C ALA A 115 22.33 24.76 -10.43
N GLY A 116 21.07 24.30 -10.46
CA GLY A 116 20.66 23.10 -11.18
C GLY A 116 20.94 21.78 -10.47
N SER A 117 21.57 21.81 -9.28
CA SER A 117 21.87 20.60 -8.48
C SER A 117 20.75 20.20 -7.52
N GLY A 118 19.74 21.06 -7.31
CA GLY A 118 18.60 20.79 -6.42
C GLY A 118 17.51 19.90 -7.01
N GLU A 119 17.57 19.55 -8.30
CA GLU A 119 16.50 18.81 -8.97
C GLU A 119 16.28 17.41 -8.37
N THR A 120 17.36 16.70 -8.02
CA THR A 120 17.29 15.37 -7.39
C THR A 120 16.62 15.44 -6.01
N TYR A 121 16.99 16.42 -5.19
CA TYR A 121 16.37 16.64 -3.89
C TYR A 121 14.90 17.02 -4.01
N ARG A 122 14.57 17.90 -4.95
CA ARG A 122 13.17 18.28 -5.20
C ARG A 122 12.34 17.09 -5.71
N LYS A 123 12.90 16.24 -6.58
CA LYS A 123 12.26 14.98 -6.99
C LYS A 123 12.01 14.07 -5.79
N LYS A 124 12.97 13.97 -4.86
CA LYS A 124 12.80 13.25 -3.59
C LYS A 124 11.64 13.81 -2.78
N LEU A 125 11.58 15.13 -2.54
CA LEU A 125 10.49 15.77 -1.79
C LEU A 125 9.10 15.66 -2.46
N LEU A 126 9.06 15.47 -3.78
CA LEU A 126 7.82 15.25 -4.52
C LEU A 126 7.34 13.79 -4.47
N ALA A 127 8.18 12.86 -4.04
CA ALA A 127 7.79 11.46 -3.93
C ALA A 127 6.93 11.25 -2.65
N PRO A 128 5.82 10.49 -2.74
CA PRO A 128 4.85 10.35 -1.64
C PRO A 128 5.45 9.89 -0.30
N GLU A 129 6.50 9.07 -0.32
CA GLU A 129 7.19 8.58 0.87
C GLU A 129 7.94 9.66 1.67
N TYR A 130 8.20 10.84 1.08
CA TYR A 130 8.90 11.94 1.74
C TYR A 130 7.95 13.06 2.19
N GLY A 131 6.65 12.80 2.31
CA GLY A 131 5.66 13.79 2.76
C GLY A 131 6.02 14.47 4.09
N ASN A 132 6.62 13.74 5.03
CA ASN A 132 7.07 14.28 6.32
C ASN A 132 8.22 15.29 6.23
N TRP A 133 8.92 15.35 5.10
CA TRP A 133 10.00 16.31 4.88
C TRP A 133 9.45 17.71 4.56
N VAL A 134 8.15 17.82 4.35
CA VAL A 134 7.45 19.11 4.24
C VAL A 134 7.21 19.66 5.64
N ASN A 135 7.44 20.96 5.82
CA ASN A 135 7.13 21.63 7.08
C ASN A 135 5.61 21.66 7.34
N HIS A 136 5.16 20.81 8.26
CA HIS A 136 3.76 20.69 8.64
C HIS A 136 3.23 21.93 9.39
N GLU A 137 4.03 22.57 10.24
CA GLU A 137 3.63 23.81 10.92
C GLU A 137 3.29 24.89 9.89
N LYS A 138 4.17 25.07 8.90
CA LYS A 138 3.93 26.01 7.79
C LYS A 138 2.70 25.61 6.98
N LEU A 139 2.52 24.31 6.68
CA LEU A 139 1.38 23.79 5.93
C LEU A 139 0.04 24.08 6.61
N PHE A 140 -0.01 24.00 7.95
CA PHE A 140 -1.25 24.14 8.73
C PHE A 140 -1.39 25.50 9.45
N SER A 141 -0.39 26.38 9.39
CA SER A 141 -0.39 27.72 10.01
C SER A 141 -1.50 28.66 9.50
N GLY A 142 -1.98 28.45 8.27
CA GLY A 142 -2.87 29.37 7.58
C GLY A 142 -2.20 30.62 6.99
N GLU A 143 -0.87 30.74 7.11
CA GLU A 143 -0.08 31.82 6.49
C GLU A 143 -0.11 31.74 4.96
N ILE A 144 -0.11 30.51 4.42
CA ILE A 144 -0.18 30.26 2.98
C ILE A 144 -1.61 30.50 2.50
N LYS A 145 -1.86 31.67 1.91
CA LYS A 145 -3.17 32.05 1.33
C LYS A 145 -3.27 31.82 -0.17
N THR A 146 -2.19 31.37 -0.81
CA THR A 146 -2.18 31.07 -2.24
C THR A 146 -3.20 29.97 -2.53
N PRO A 147 -4.16 30.20 -3.45
CA PRO A 147 -5.12 29.18 -3.84
C PRO A 147 -4.41 27.90 -4.32
N PRO A 148 -4.80 26.71 -3.84
CA PRO A 148 -4.12 25.47 -4.20
C PRO A 148 -4.30 25.20 -5.70
N PHE A 149 -3.29 24.59 -6.31
CA PHE A 149 -3.35 24.09 -7.67
C PHE A 149 -2.51 22.81 -7.77
N SER A 150 -2.83 21.99 -8.77
CA SER A 150 -1.99 20.87 -9.17
C SER A 150 -1.50 21.10 -10.60
N PRO A 151 -0.30 20.65 -10.96
CA PRO A 151 0.10 20.61 -12.37
C PRO A 151 -0.83 19.67 -13.15
N SER A 152 -0.79 19.75 -14.47
CA SER A 152 -1.42 18.74 -15.33
C SER A 152 -0.77 17.38 -15.07
N ARG A 153 -1.59 16.32 -14.94
CA ARG A 153 -1.12 15.00 -14.47
C ARG A 153 -1.67 13.85 -15.30
N LEU A 154 -0.86 12.81 -15.39
CA LEU A 154 -1.23 11.47 -15.84
C LEU A 154 -1.15 10.52 -14.66
N TRP A 155 -2.29 9.93 -14.31
CA TRP A 155 -2.40 8.96 -13.25
C TRP A 155 -2.46 7.58 -13.85
N ARG A 156 -1.52 6.70 -13.49
CA ARG A 156 -1.61 5.30 -13.92
C ARG A 156 -2.86 4.68 -13.28
N PHE A 157 -3.57 3.85 -14.02
CA PHE A 157 -4.57 3.01 -13.39
C PHE A 157 -3.89 2.07 -12.39
N SER A 158 -4.35 2.10 -11.14
CA SER A 158 -3.93 1.11 -10.14
C SER A 158 -4.32 -0.30 -10.60
N THR A 159 -3.70 -1.30 -10.00
CA THR A 159 -3.99 -2.71 -10.27
C THR A 159 -5.47 -3.05 -10.11
N GLU A 160 -6.14 -2.42 -9.16
CA GLU A 160 -7.56 -2.60 -8.84
C GLU A 160 -8.46 -1.93 -9.87
N ILE A 161 -8.21 -0.65 -10.20
CA ILE A 161 -8.93 0.04 -11.29
C ILE A 161 -8.81 -0.78 -12.56
N PHE A 162 -7.59 -1.22 -12.90
CA PHE A 162 -7.34 -2.00 -14.11
C PHE A 162 -8.11 -3.33 -14.11
N ALA A 163 -8.12 -4.06 -12.99
CA ALA A 163 -8.89 -5.29 -12.85
C ALA A 163 -10.41 -5.06 -13.04
N HIS A 164 -10.91 -3.89 -12.66
CA HIS A 164 -12.31 -3.50 -12.79
C HIS A 164 -12.68 -2.85 -14.14
N LYS A 165 -11.72 -2.65 -15.06
CA LYS A 165 -12.00 -2.13 -16.42
C LYS A 165 -12.77 -3.12 -17.31
N GLY A 166 -12.82 -4.40 -16.93
CA GLY A 166 -13.51 -5.45 -17.69
C GLY A 166 -12.64 -6.13 -18.75
N PHE A 167 -11.32 -6.16 -18.55
CA PHE A 167 -10.35 -6.80 -19.44
C PHE A 167 -10.09 -8.29 -19.13
N GLY A 168 -11.05 -8.95 -18.47
CA GLY A 168 -10.93 -10.36 -18.08
C GLY A 168 -9.83 -10.57 -17.03
N LYS A 169 -8.96 -11.56 -17.26
CA LYS A 169 -7.85 -11.91 -16.34
C LYS A 169 -6.56 -11.12 -16.58
N ALA A 170 -6.59 -10.15 -17.49
CA ALA A 170 -5.44 -9.32 -17.79
C ALA A 170 -4.88 -8.61 -16.55
N LYS A 171 -3.56 -8.43 -16.53
CA LYS A 171 -2.86 -7.68 -15.49
C LYS A 171 -2.47 -6.30 -16.03
N SER A 172 -2.29 -5.34 -15.12
CA SER A 172 -1.83 -4.00 -15.45
C SER A 172 -0.53 -4.08 -16.26
N PRO A 173 -0.38 -3.28 -17.34
CA PRO A 173 0.80 -3.31 -18.19
C PRO A 173 2.01 -2.60 -17.59
N PHE A 174 1.83 -1.87 -16.49
CA PHE A 174 2.95 -1.27 -15.76
C PHE A 174 3.67 -2.34 -14.95
N SER A 175 5.00 -2.29 -14.95
CA SER A 175 5.81 -2.99 -13.96
C SER A 175 5.42 -2.55 -12.55
N TYR A 176 5.58 -3.44 -11.56
CA TYR A 176 5.37 -3.09 -10.15
C TYR A 176 6.50 -2.16 -9.68
N VAL A 177 6.34 -0.84 -9.92
CA VAL A 177 7.32 0.21 -9.55
C VAL A 177 6.82 1.06 -8.37
N THR A 178 5.76 0.65 -7.67
CA THR A 178 5.32 1.41 -6.50
C THR A 178 6.21 1.09 -5.31
N SER A 179 6.72 2.13 -4.65
CA SER A 179 7.40 2.04 -3.36
C SER A 179 6.59 1.18 -2.39
N GLU A 180 7.27 0.36 -1.58
CA GLU A 180 6.63 -0.29 -0.44
C GLU A 180 6.34 0.71 0.70
N ARG A 181 6.93 1.91 0.64
CA ARG A 181 6.75 2.99 1.61
C ARG A 181 5.65 3.95 1.14
N GLY A 182 4.96 4.57 2.11
CA GLY A 182 3.91 5.55 1.87
C GLY A 182 2.54 4.98 1.50
N ILE A 183 1.67 5.86 1.01
CA ILE A 183 0.36 5.55 0.42
C ILE A 183 0.56 5.41 -1.09
N ARG A 184 0.05 4.32 -1.67
CA ARG A 184 0.20 4.05 -3.11
C ARG A 184 -0.89 4.80 -3.87
N ASP A 185 -0.55 5.99 -4.31
CA ASP A 185 -1.44 6.84 -5.10
C ASP A 185 -1.33 6.56 -6.62
N TYR A 186 -0.31 5.80 -7.04
CA TYR A 186 0.03 5.50 -8.44
C TYR A 186 0.25 6.78 -9.29
N ALA A 187 0.55 7.90 -8.63
CA ALA A 187 1.03 9.11 -9.26
C ALA A 187 2.38 8.87 -9.95
N ALA A 188 2.70 9.72 -10.92
CA ALA A 188 3.77 9.51 -11.88
C ALA A 188 5.16 9.29 -11.24
N MET A 189 5.66 8.04 -11.32
CA MET A 189 7.10 7.73 -11.22
C MET A 189 7.61 6.88 -12.40
N SER A 190 6.72 6.48 -13.32
CA SER A 190 7.10 5.68 -14.50
C SER A 190 6.25 6.09 -15.69
N VAL A 191 6.91 6.30 -16.84
CA VAL A 191 6.28 6.62 -18.12
C VAL A 191 6.10 5.32 -18.90
N ALA A 192 5.10 5.26 -19.78
CA ALA A 192 4.94 4.12 -20.69
C ALA A 192 6.16 4.03 -21.60
N ASP A 193 6.93 2.96 -21.41
CA ASP A 193 8.10 2.60 -22.19
C ASP A 193 7.74 1.50 -23.21
N GLN A 194 8.74 0.99 -23.92
CA GLN A 194 8.55 -0.11 -24.88
C GLN A 194 7.96 -1.35 -24.21
N SER A 195 8.35 -1.66 -22.97
CA SER A 195 7.83 -2.83 -22.24
C SER A 195 6.34 -2.66 -21.91
N THR A 196 5.93 -1.47 -21.48
CA THR A 196 4.53 -1.12 -21.21
C THR A 196 3.67 -1.27 -22.46
N VAL A 197 4.16 -0.83 -23.62
CA VAL A 197 3.44 -0.98 -24.90
C VAL A 197 3.28 -2.45 -25.29
N GLN A 198 4.35 -3.25 -25.18
CA GLN A 198 4.28 -4.70 -25.44
C GLN A 198 3.28 -5.39 -24.51
N MET A 199 3.31 -5.08 -23.22
CA MET A 199 2.34 -5.61 -22.25
C MET A 199 0.91 -5.18 -22.57
N THR A 200 0.70 -3.93 -23.00
CA THR A 200 -0.61 -3.44 -23.42
C THR A 200 -1.15 -4.20 -24.64
N MET A 201 -0.27 -4.57 -25.57
CA MET A 201 -0.64 -5.44 -26.71
C MET A 201 -0.99 -6.86 -26.27
N ILE A 202 -0.24 -7.45 -25.32
CA ILE A 202 -0.56 -8.77 -24.74
C ILE A 202 -1.93 -8.73 -24.06
N VAL A 203 -2.25 -7.66 -23.34
CA VAL A 203 -3.58 -7.43 -22.74
C VAL A 203 -4.65 -7.40 -23.83
N ALA A 204 -4.45 -6.61 -24.88
CA ALA A 204 -5.42 -6.49 -25.98
C ALA A 204 -5.66 -7.84 -26.66
N ASP A 205 -4.60 -8.61 -26.92
CA ASP A 205 -4.69 -9.93 -27.54
C ASP A 205 -5.43 -10.94 -26.65
N SER A 206 -5.12 -10.97 -25.36
CA SER A 206 -5.82 -11.82 -24.39
C SER A 206 -7.31 -11.46 -24.30
N PHE A 207 -7.62 -10.17 -24.21
CA PHE A 207 -8.98 -9.65 -24.18
C PHE A 207 -9.78 -10.04 -25.44
N LEU A 208 -9.17 -9.88 -26.62
CA LEU A 208 -9.79 -10.25 -27.89
C LEU A 208 -9.96 -11.77 -28.02
N ALA A 209 -8.97 -12.57 -27.61
CA ALA A 209 -9.05 -14.03 -27.68
C ALA A 209 -10.18 -14.59 -26.79
N GLU A 210 -10.34 -14.08 -25.56
CA GLU A 210 -11.43 -14.49 -24.67
C GLU A 210 -12.82 -14.12 -25.22
N ARG A 211 -12.94 -12.97 -25.90
CA ARG A 211 -14.19 -12.54 -26.55
C ARG A 211 -14.50 -13.32 -27.82
N GLY A 212 -13.48 -13.64 -28.61
CA GLY A 212 -13.62 -14.49 -29.79
C GLY A 212 -14.18 -15.87 -29.42
N LYS A 213 -13.68 -16.49 -28.34
CA LYS A 213 -14.19 -17.78 -27.83
C LYS A 213 -15.65 -17.74 -27.38
N ARG A 214 -16.16 -16.57 -26.97
CA ARG A 214 -17.56 -16.36 -26.56
C ARG A 214 -18.50 -16.05 -27.73
N GLY A 215 -17.97 -15.84 -28.93
CA GLY A 215 -18.75 -15.48 -30.11
C GLY A 215 -19.08 -13.99 -30.20
N ASP A 216 -18.45 -13.12 -29.39
CA ASP A 216 -18.74 -11.68 -29.34
C ASP A 216 -18.51 -10.94 -30.69
N PHE A 217 -17.81 -11.57 -31.63
CA PHE A 217 -17.44 -11.00 -32.93
C PHE A 217 -18.16 -11.66 -34.10
N ALA A 218 -19.23 -12.42 -33.84
CA ALA A 218 -19.96 -13.14 -34.88
C ALA A 218 -20.45 -12.23 -36.02
N ASP A 219 -20.77 -10.96 -35.75
CA ASP A 219 -21.21 -9.99 -36.76
C ASP A 219 -20.10 -9.50 -37.70
N PHE A 220 -18.84 -9.74 -37.35
CA PHE A 220 -17.66 -9.37 -38.13
C PHE A 220 -16.96 -10.60 -38.75
N GLY A 221 -17.65 -11.73 -38.89
CA GLY A 221 -17.12 -12.88 -39.62
C GLY A 221 -16.72 -12.48 -41.06
N ASP A 222 -15.63 -13.07 -41.56
CA ASP A 222 -15.15 -12.78 -42.92
C ASP A 222 -16.09 -13.34 -44.00
N ASP A 223 -16.99 -14.24 -43.62
CA ASP A 223 -18.10 -14.77 -44.43
C ASP A 223 -19.31 -13.84 -44.52
N LYS A 224 -19.35 -12.76 -43.71
CA LYS A 224 -20.46 -11.80 -43.67
C LYS A 224 -20.16 -10.53 -44.48
N PRO A 225 -21.19 -9.82 -44.98
CA PRO A 225 -20.99 -8.50 -45.56
C PRO A 225 -20.47 -7.52 -44.51
N VAL A 226 -19.68 -6.54 -44.95
CA VAL A 226 -19.25 -5.42 -44.10
C VAL A 226 -20.50 -4.73 -43.53
N PRO A 227 -20.60 -4.53 -42.20
CA PRO A 227 -21.73 -3.83 -41.62
C PRO A 227 -21.89 -2.41 -42.16
N GLU A 228 -23.13 -1.92 -42.20
CA GLU A 228 -23.41 -0.54 -42.59
C GLU A 228 -22.67 0.47 -41.71
N GLU A 229 -22.39 1.65 -42.25
CA GLU A 229 -21.63 2.69 -41.56
C GLU A 229 -22.22 3.06 -40.19
N LYS A 230 -23.55 3.13 -40.08
CA LYS A 230 -24.25 3.40 -38.82
C LYS A 230 -23.94 2.33 -37.76
N ALA A 231 -23.85 1.06 -38.15
CA ALA A 231 -23.49 -0.03 -37.27
C ALA A 231 -22.01 0.04 -36.88
N LEU A 232 -21.11 0.37 -37.81
CA LEU A 232 -19.69 0.58 -37.53
C LEU A 232 -19.47 1.72 -36.50
N VAL A 233 -20.21 2.82 -36.65
CA VAL A 233 -20.18 3.95 -35.71
C VAL A 233 -20.59 3.52 -34.30
N GLU A 234 -21.69 2.77 -34.16
CA GLU A 234 -22.16 2.26 -32.87
C GLU A 234 -21.19 1.27 -32.24
N VAL A 235 -20.60 0.38 -33.06
CA VAL A 235 -19.60 -0.57 -32.60
C VAL A 235 -18.36 0.16 -32.07
N ILE A 236 -17.85 1.17 -32.79
CA ILE A 236 -16.72 1.99 -32.32
C ILE A 236 -17.06 2.65 -30.99
N ARG A 237 -18.25 3.24 -30.86
CA ARG A 237 -18.71 3.86 -29.62
C ARG A 237 -18.69 2.87 -28.45
N ARG A 238 -19.25 1.68 -28.65
CA ARG A 238 -19.29 0.62 -27.63
C ARG A 238 -17.90 0.13 -27.24
N GLU A 239 -17.02 -0.12 -28.21
CA GLU A 239 -15.66 -0.57 -27.92
C GLU A 239 -14.82 0.54 -27.27
N HIS A 240 -15.01 1.80 -27.64
CA HIS A 240 -14.35 2.94 -27.02
C HIS A 240 -14.74 3.10 -25.54
N ILE A 241 -16.02 2.97 -25.19
CA ILE A 241 -16.45 2.95 -23.77
C ILE A 241 -15.86 1.75 -23.03
N ARG A 242 -15.75 0.60 -23.70
CA ARG A 242 -15.20 -0.60 -23.08
C ARG A 242 -13.70 -0.46 -22.78
N VAL A 243 -12.91 0.04 -23.74
CA VAL A 243 -11.45 0.18 -23.61
C VAL A 243 -11.07 1.47 -22.88
N ILE A 244 -11.54 2.62 -23.35
CA ILE A 244 -11.19 3.93 -22.81
C ILE A 244 -12.01 4.26 -21.57
N GLY A 245 -13.32 3.98 -21.57
CA GLY A 245 -14.19 4.27 -20.42
C GLY A 245 -15.08 5.50 -20.57
N ARG A 246 -15.08 6.13 -21.75
CA ARG A 246 -15.96 7.25 -22.10
C ARG A 246 -16.41 7.14 -23.57
N TYR A 247 -17.40 7.94 -23.94
CA TYR A 247 -17.76 8.14 -25.34
C TYR A 247 -16.62 8.81 -26.11
N PRO A 248 -16.38 8.42 -27.38
CA PRO A 248 -15.46 9.13 -28.25
C PRO A 248 -16.03 10.52 -28.58
N ASN A 249 -15.16 11.52 -28.67
CA ASN A 249 -15.54 12.80 -29.25
C ASN A 249 -15.72 12.67 -30.78
N LYS A 250 -16.14 13.75 -31.45
CA LYS A 250 -16.41 13.72 -32.91
C LYS A 250 -15.17 13.35 -33.72
N GLU A 251 -14.02 13.94 -33.40
CA GLU A 251 -12.76 13.68 -34.09
C GLU A 251 -12.26 12.24 -33.88
N GLU A 252 -12.34 11.74 -32.65
CA GLU A 252 -12.00 10.35 -32.32
C GLU A 252 -12.91 9.35 -33.04
N GLN A 253 -14.22 9.63 -33.07
CA GLN A 253 -15.19 8.80 -33.77
C GLN A 253 -14.86 8.70 -35.27
N GLU A 254 -14.57 9.83 -35.92
CA GLU A 254 -14.18 9.88 -37.33
C GLU A 254 -12.83 9.19 -37.58
N LYS A 255 -11.86 9.40 -36.70
CA LYS A 255 -10.54 8.76 -36.75
C LYS A 255 -10.65 7.24 -36.69
N TYR A 256 -11.36 6.71 -35.69
CA TYR A 256 -11.52 5.26 -35.54
C TYR A 256 -12.40 4.64 -36.64
N LEU A 257 -13.37 5.38 -37.18
CA LEU A 257 -14.19 4.92 -38.30
C LEU A 257 -13.37 4.79 -39.58
N THR A 258 -12.58 5.81 -39.89
CA THR A 258 -11.64 5.79 -41.02
C THR A 258 -10.65 4.64 -40.86
N PHE A 259 -10.06 4.50 -39.67
CA PHE A 259 -9.12 3.42 -39.37
C PHE A 259 -9.74 2.03 -39.50
N LEU A 260 -10.98 1.85 -39.02
CA LEU A 260 -11.70 0.58 -39.14
C LEU A 260 -11.98 0.22 -40.60
N LYS A 261 -12.51 1.17 -41.40
CA LYS A 261 -12.76 0.96 -42.82
C LYS A 261 -11.48 0.54 -43.56
N GLN A 262 -10.37 1.22 -43.29
CA GLN A 262 -9.08 0.89 -43.88
C GLN A 262 -8.57 -0.49 -43.41
N SER A 263 -8.70 -0.80 -42.13
CA SER A 263 -8.26 -2.09 -41.56
C SER A 263 -9.06 -3.26 -42.13
N ILE A 264 -10.38 -3.08 -42.32
CA ILE A 264 -11.25 -4.08 -42.97
C ILE A 264 -10.82 -4.31 -44.43
N LYS A 265 -10.55 -3.22 -45.17
CA LYS A 265 -10.09 -3.31 -46.56
C LYS A 265 -8.77 -4.08 -46.70
N THR A 266 -7.87 -3.96 -45.72
CA THR A 266 -6.55 -4.61 -45.77
C THR A 266 -6.55 -6.02 -45.20
N GLY A 267 -7.24 -6.26 -44.08
CA GLY A 267 -7.13 -7.49 -43.29
C GLY A 267 -8.37 -8.37 -43.23
N GLY A 268 -9.49 -7.98 -43.86
CA GLY A 268 -10.78 -8.64 -43.70
C GLY A 268 -11.60 -8.08 -42.54
N ASN A 269 -12.86 -8.48 -42.44
CA ASN A 269 -13.81 -7.93 -41.47
C ASN A 269 -13.35 -8.17 -40.04
N LEU A 270 -13.01 -9.41 -39.70
CA LEU A 270 -12.74 -9.80 -38.33
C LEU A 270 -11.42 -9.23 -37.84
N GLU A 271 -10.35 -9.39 -38.63
CA GLU A 271 -9.03 -8.88 -38.26
C GLU A 271 -8.96 -7.36 -38.35
N GLY A 272 -9.66 -6.73 -39.30
CA GLY A 272 -9.79 -5.28 -39.35
C GLY A 272 -10.46 -4.71 -38.10
N PHE A 273 -11.53 -5.37 -37.63
CA PHE A 273 -12.21 -4.99 -36.39
C PHE A 273 -11.33 -5.19 -35.15
N LYS A 274 -10.70 -6.36 -35.00
CA LYS A 274 -9.74 -6.61 -33.89
C LYS A 274 -8.60 -5.61 -33.88
N THR A 275 -8.03 -5.29 -35.04
CA THR A 275 -6.94 -4.31 -35.19
C THR A 275 -7.38 -2.92 -34.72
N THR A 276 -8.61 -2.53 -35.02
CA THR A 276 -9.19 -1.27 -34.53
C THR A 276 -9.30 -1.24 -33.01
N ILE A 277 -9.73 -2.33 -32.38
CA ILE A 277 -9.77 -2.44 -30.92
C ILE A 277 -8.35 -2.35 -30.34
N LYS A 278 -7.35 -3.02 -30.94
CA LYS A 278 -5.94 -2.91 -30.50
C LYS A 278 -5.44 -1.47 -30.57
N ALA A 279 -5.80 -0.72 -31.62
CA ALA A 279 -5.47 0.69 -31.73
C ALA A 279 -6.10 1.56 -30.61
N MET A 280 -7.29 1.18 -30.10
CA MET A 280 -7.86 1.83 -28.92
C MET A 280 -7.08 1.50 -27.63
N PHE A 281 -6.57 0.27 -27.47
CA PHE A 281 -5.69 -0.08 -26.35
C PHE A 281 -4.36 0.68 -26.39
N LEU A 282 -3.91 1.13 -27.56
CA LEU A 282 -2.70 1.96 -27.68
C LEU A 282 -2.93 3.45 -27.39
N SER A 283 -4.18 3.88 -27.11
CA SER A 283 -4.41 5.21 -26.55
C SER A 283 -3.88 5.28 -25.11
N PRO A 284 -3.24 6.39 -24.70
CA PRO A 284 -2.84 6.61 -23.30
C PRO A 284 -4.01 6.46 -22.32
N GLU A 285 -5.22 6.88 -22.68
CA GLU A 285 -6.40 6.84 -21.80
C GLU A 285 -6.91 5.42 -21.50
N SER A 286 -6.39 4.42 -22.21
CA SER A 286 -6.67 3.01 -21.89
C SER A 286 -5.99 2.55 -20.60
N ILE A 287 -4.91 3.22 -20.18
CA ILE A 287 -4.08 2.87 -19.02
C ILE A 287 -3.82 4.05 -18.07
N TYR A 288 -4.14 5.28 -18.48
CA TYR A 288 -4.03 6.50 -17.68
C TYR A 288 -5.38 7.19 -17.45
N ARG A 289 -5.54 7.78 -16.26
CA ARG A 289 -6.50 8.86 -15.98
C ARG A 289 -5.83 10.20 -16.27
N MET A 290 -6.49 11.00 -17.10
CA MET A 290 -5.98 12.29 -17.57
C MET A 290 -6.57 13.42 -16.72
N GLU A 291 -5.72 14.34 -16.27
CA GLU A 291 -6.09 15.56 -15.56
C GLU A 291 -5.31 16.75 -16.16
N PHE A 292 -5.67 17.14 -17.37
CA PHE A 292 -5.01 18.21 -18.12
C PHE A 292 -5.58 19.59 -17.83
N GLY A 293 -6.85 19.67 -17.40
CA GLY A 293 -7.52 20.95 -17.19
C GLY A 293 -8.11 21.46 -18.50
N LEU A 294 -9.03 20.70 -19.08
CA LEU A 294 -9.69 21.08 -20.34
C LEU A 294 -10.85 22.07 -20.14
N GLY A 295 -11.14 22.45 -18.89
CA GLY A 295 -12.14 23.44 -18.54
C GLY A 295 -11.65 24.89 -18.62
N GLU A 296 -12.43 25.78 -18.01
CA GLU A 296 -12.19 27.23 -18.04
C GLU A 296 -10.88 27.62 -17.34
N VAL A 297 -10.27 28.68 -17.86
CA VAL A 297 -9.07 29.29 -17.28
C VAL A 297 -9.49 30.34 -16.27
N ASP A 298 -8.93 30.28 -15.07
CA ASP A 298 -9.17 31.27 -14.04
C ASP A 298 -8.27 32.52 -14.19
N LYS A 299 -8.49 33.52 -13.32
CA LYS A 299 -7.71 34.77 -13.33
C LYS A 299 -6.20 34.61 -13.09
N HIS A 300 -5.76 33.43 -12.64
CA HIS A 300 -4.36 33.11 -12.36
C HIS A 300 -3.74 32.23 -13.47
N GLY A 301 -4.46 31.99 -14.57
CA GLY A 301 -4.00 31.11 -15.65
C GLY A 301 -4.14 29.61 -15.34
N ARG A 302 -4.79 29.25 -14.23
CA ARG A 302 -5.05 27.86 -13.86
C ARG A 302 -6.26 27.36 -14.61
N ARG A 303 -6.30 26.06 -14.91
CA ARG A 303 -7.40 25.44 -15.64
C ARG A 303 -8.25 24.57 -14.74
N HIS A 304 -9.57 24.70 -14.84
CA HIS A 304 -10.50 23.75 -14.25
C HIS A 304 -10.44 22.42 -15.01
N LEU A 305 -10.61 21.31 -14.30
CA LEU A 305 -10.89 20.03 -14.93
C LEU A 305 -12.25 20.11 -15.64
N SER A 306 -12.36 19.51 -16.83
CA SER A 306 -13.67 19.39 -17.49
C SER A 306 -14.63 18.52 -16.67
N PRO A 307 -15.95 18.58 -16.92
CA PRO A 307 -16.90 17.68 -16.25
C PRO A 307 -16.54 16.20 -16.40
N GLU A 308 -16.03 15.78 -17.55
CA GLU A 308 -15.56 14.41 -17.81
C GLU A 308 -14.30 14.08 -17.00
N GLU A 309 -13.33 14.98 -16.94
CA GLU A 309 -12.12 14.80 -16.12
C GLU A 309 -12.49 14.71 -14.64
N LEU A 310 -13.41 15.56 -14.15
CA LEU A 310 -13.93 15.51 -12.78
C LEU A 310 -14.65 14.20 -12.48
N ALA A 311 -15.50 13.72 -13.40
CA ALA A 311 -16.21 12.46 -13.21
C ALA A 311 -15.23 11.28 -13.05
N HIS A 312 -14.19 11.21 -13.88
CA HIS A 312 -13.16 10.16 -13.77
C HIS A 312 -12.26 10.35 -12.54
N ALA A 313 -11.90 11.59 -12.20
CA ALA A 313 -11.13 11.89 -11.00
C ALA A 313 -11.88 11.43 -9.75
N ILE A 314 -13.16 11.81 -9.60
CA ILE A 314 -14.00 11.41 -8.47
C ILE A 314 -14.22 9.90 -8.47
N ALA A 315 -14.58 9.31 -9.61
CA ALA A 315 -14.83 7.88 -9.72
C ALA A 315 -13.62 7.07 -9.30
N TYR A 316 -12.42 7.39 -9.79
CA TYR A 316 -11.20 6.63 -9.47
C TYR A 316 -10.55 7.02 -8.14
N ALA A 317 -10.86 8.19 -7.58
CA ALA A 317 -10.38 8.59 -6.26
C ALA A 317 -11.20 7.94 -5.12
N LEU A 318 -12.49 7.70 -5.33
CA LEU A 318 -13.40 7.15 -4.32
C LEU A 318 -13.82 5.71 -4.59
N THR A 319 -13.68 5.25 -5.84
CA THR A 319 -14.03 3.89 -6.27
C THR A 319 -12.91 3.33 -7.15
N ASP A 320 -13.00 2.05 -7.54
CA ASP A 320 -12.14 1.47 -8.57
C ASP A 320 -12.89 1.25 -9.90
N HIS A 321 -14.02 1.94 -10.08
CA HIS A 321 -14.91 1.75 -11.21
C HIS A 321 -14.99 2.97 -12.12
N LYS A 322 -15.42 2.74 -13.36
CA LYS A 322 -15.66 3.82 -14.34
C LYS A 322 -16.86 4.68 -13.90
N PRO A 323 -16.92 5.96 -14.29
CA PRO A 323 -18.05 6.84 -13.96
C PRO A 323 -19.43 6.25 -14.25
N ASP A 324 -19.58 5.53 -15.37
CA ASP A 324 -20.86 4.94 -15.80
C ASP A 324 -21.40 3.83 -14.90
N ASN A 325 -20.52 3.20 -14.11
CA ASN A 325 -20.91 2.15 -13.17
C ASN A 325 -21.59 2.72 -11.92
N HIS A 326 -21.49 4.02 -11.67
CA HIS A 326 -22.05 4.64 -10.49
C HIS A 326 -23.22 5.58 -10.86
N PRO A 327 -24.45 5.32 -10.37
CA PRO A 327 -25.62 6.11 -10.75
C PRO A 327 -25.47 7.59 -10.43
N PHE A 328 -24.94 7.95 -9.25
CA PHE A 328 -24.72 9.35 -8.86
C PHE A 328 -23.72 10.09 -9.75
N ILE A 329 -22.59 9.45 -10.12
CA ILE A 329 -21.57 10.09 -10.96
C ILE A 329 -22.11 10.27 -12.38
N ARG A 330 -22.73 9.23 -12.94
CA ARG A 330 -23.36 9.27 -14.26
C ARG A 330 -24.44 10.35 -14.34
N ASP A 331 -25.32 10.44 -13.33
CA ASP A 331 -26.38 11.44 -13.27
C ASP A 331 -25.82 12.87 -13.18
N ALA A 332 -24.80 13.06 -12.35
CA ALA A 332 -24.13 14.35 -12.20
C ALA A 332 -23.48 14.81 -13.50
N LEU A 333 -22.82 13.90 -14.23
CA LEU A 333 -22.22 14.20 -15.53
C LEU A 333 -23.29 14.52 -16.58
N GLN A 334 -24.32 13.67 -16.73
CA GLN A 334 -25.37 13.85 -17.74
C GLN A 334 -26.22 15.11 -17.52
N LYS A 335 -26.46 15.48 -16.26
CA LYS A 335 -27.22 16.69 -15.91
C LYS A 335 -26.36 17.95 -15.81
N GLY A 336 -25.06 17.86 -16.13
CA GLY A 336 -24.14 19.01 -16.08
C GLY A 336 -23.89 19.57 -14.68
N LYS A 337 -24.04 18.73 -13.64
CA LYS A 337 -23.85 19.06 -12.21
C LYS A 337 -22.44 18.70 -11.72
N LEU A 338 -21.43 19.02 -12.52
CA LEU A 338 -20.00 18.83 -12.24
C LEU A 338 -19.21 20.04 -12.73
N LYS A 339 -19.61 21.24 -12.30
CA LYS A 339 -18.96 22.50 -12.71
C LYS A 339 -18.42 23.31 -11.54
N THR A 340 -19.08 23.20 -10.40
CA THR A 340 -18.81 24.03 -9.23
C THR A 340 -18.18 23.22 -8.09
N LYS A 341 -17.60 23.91 -7.11
CA LYS A 341 -17.08 23.25 -5.90
C LYS A 341 -18.22 22.60 -5.10
N GLU A 342 -19.39 23.21 -5.11
CA GLU A 342 -20.61 22.77 -4.43
C GLU A 342 -21.14 21.48 -5.05
N ASP A 343 -21.11 21.38 -6.38
CA ASP A 343 -21.45 20.16 -7.12
C ASP A 343 -20.56 18.98 -6.74
N VAL A 344 -19.24 19.21 -6.75
CA VAL A 344 -18.26 18.18 -6.37
C VAL A 344 -18.45 17.78 -4.91
N THR A 345 -18.63 18.75 -4.01
CA THR A 345 -18.86 18.50 -2.58
C THR A 345 -20.10 17.65 -2.35
N ARG A 346 -21.21 17.99 -3.02
CA ARG A 346 -22.46 17.21 -2.94
C ARG A 346 -22.25 15.78 -3.43
N LEU A 347 -21.65 15.60 -4.60
CA LEU A 347 -21.43 14.26 -5.15
C LEU A 347 -20.51 13.41 -4.27
N VAL A 348 -19.39 13.99 -3.81
CA VAL A 348 -18.45 13.29 -2.92
C VAL A 348 -19.13 12.85 -1.63
N ARG A 349 -19.92 13.73 -0.99
CA ARG A 349 -20.68 13.35 0.21
C ARG A 349 -21.68 12.23 -0.05
N GLN A 350 -22.45 12.31 -1.13
CA GLN A 350 -23.38 11.24 -1.51
C GLN A 350 -22.68 9.88 -1.70
N LEU A 351 -21.50 9.89 -2.33
CA LEU A 351 -20.70 8.69 -2.51
C LEU A 351 -20.17 8.14 -1.18
N LEU A 352 -19.62 9.01 -0.33
CA LEU A 352 -19.11 8.61 0.99
C LEU A 352 -20.21 8.08 1.89
N ASP A 353 -21.36 8.77 1.95
CA ASP A 353 -22.52 8.35 2.73
C ASP A 353 -23.03 6.98 2.25
N GLU A 354 -23.18 6.78 0.94
CA GLU A 354 -23.57 5.47 0.40
C GLU A 354 -22.55 4.38 0.76
N GLN A 355 -21.25 4.65 0.57
CA GLN A 355 -20.21 3.66 0.84
C GLN A 355 -20.11 3.29 2.32
N LEU A 356 -20.25 4.26 3.24
CA LEU A 356 -20.19 4.03 4.69
C LEU A 356 -21.46 3.33 5.22
N LEU A 357 -22.60 3.52 4.56
CA LEU A 357 -23.88 2.93 4.97
C LEU A 357 -24.17 1.57 4.32
N THR A 358 -23.65 1.31 3.12
CA THR A 358 -23.93 0.10 2.33
C THR A 358 -22.75 -0.89 2.24
N GLY A 359 -21.66 -0.59 2.95
CA GLY A 359 -20.50 -1.46 3.10
C GLY A 359 -20.88 -2.77 3.78
N HIS A 360 -20.84 -3.86 3.00
CA HIS A 360 -20.84 -5.22 3.51
C HIS A 360 -19.43 -5.79 3.37
N TRP A 361 -19.03 -6.68 4.28
CA TRP A 361 -17.73 -7.36 4.25
C TRP A 361 -17.42 -8.09 2.92
N ASN A 362 -18.44 -8.50 2.14
CA ASN A 362 -18.27 -9.18 0.84
C ASN A 362 -18.14 -8.21 -0.35
N ARG A 363 -18.40 -6.94 -0.09
CA ARG A 363 -18.43 -5.87 -1.08
C ARG A 363 -17.12 -5.10 -0.95
N LYS A 364 -16.34 -5.08 -2.01
CA LYS A 364 -15.05 -4.36 -2.11
C LYS A 364 -15.25 -2.85 -2.21
N ASP A 365 -16.38 -2.33 -1.72
CA ASP A 365 -17.00 -1.08 -2.17
C ASP A 365 -16.50 0.14 -1.38
N LEU A 366 -15.57 -0.09 -0.43
CA LEU A 366 -14.74 0.93 0.20
C LEU A 366 -13.26 0.83 -0.27
N PRO A 367 -12.96 0.62 -1.57
CA PRO A 367 -11.63 0.16 -1.95
C PRO A 367 -10.54 1.20 -1.69
N ARG A 368 -10.91 2.48 -1.52
CA ARG A 368 -9.97 3.57 -1.29
C ARG A 368 -9.85 3.95 0.18
N ILE A 369 -10.97 4.06 0.89
CA ILE A 369 -10.96 4.32 2.34
C ILE A 369 -10.31 3.15 3.08
N MET A 370 -10.75 1.92 2.82
CA MET A 370 -10.17 0.75 3.50
C MET A 370 -8.70 0.56 3.11
N ARG A 371 -8.34 0.79 1.85
CA ARG A 371 -6.94 0.71 1.41
C ARG A 371 -6.07 1.79 2.05
N PHE A 372 -6.60 3.00 2.26
CA PHE A 372 -5.90 4.00 3.04
C PHE A 372 -5.53 3.44 4.42
N PHE A 373 -6.47 2.79 5.14
CA PHE A 373 -6.15 2.18 6.42
C PHE A 373 -5.21 0.97 6.30
N ASP A 374 -5.40 0.12 5.29
CA ASP A 374 -4.49 -1.00 5.00
C ASP A 374 -3.06 -0.49 4.81
N GLU A 375 -2.84 0.59 4.05
CA GLU A 375 -1.52 1.16 3.69
C GLU A 375 -0.95 2.08 4.78
N PHE A 376 -1.82 2.80 5.49
CA PHE A 376 -1.45 3.67 6.61
C PHE A 376 -0.92 2.84 7.76
N PHE A 377 -1.72 1.86 8.23
CA PHE A 377 -1.33 0.95 9.29
C PHE A 377 -0.43 -0.18 8.80
N GLY A 378 -0.49 -0.57 7.52
CA GLY A 378 0.37 -1.61 6.94
C GLY A 378 0.04 -3.05 7.35
N PHE A 379 -1.08 -3.30 8.04
CA PHE A 379 -1.44 -4.64 8.55
C PHE A 379 -1.74 -5.67 7.45
N HIS A 380 -2.12 -5.22 6.24
CA HIS A 380 -2.37 -6.09 5.09
C HIS A 380 -1.12 -6.91 4.67
N ARG A 381 0.07 -6.47 5.08
CA ARG A 381 1.34 -7.16 4.85
C ARG A 381 1.57 -8.36 5.76
N ALA A 382 0.68 -8.62 6.73
CA ALA A 382 0.80 -9.79 7.60
C ALA A 382 0.97 -11.09 6.81
N GLY A 383 0.27 -11.22 5.68
CA GLY A 383 0.38 -12.40 4.79
C GLY A 383 1.68 -12.48 3.97
N THR A 384 2.47 -11.42 3.88
CA THR A 384 3.77 -11.44 3.18
C THR A 384 4.92 -11.81 4.11
N VAL A 385 4.72 -11.76 5.44
CA VAL A 385 5.72 -12.19 6.42
C VAL A 385 5.70 -13.70 6.51
N PHE A 386 6.75 -14.33 5.98
CA PHE A 386 6.86 -15.78 5.98
C PHE A 386 7.11 -16.31 7.38
N LYS A 387 6.30 -17.28 7.82
CA LYS A 387 6.50 -17.98 9.09
C LYS A 387 6.77 -19.45 8.80
N ASP A 388 7.89 -19.95 9.32
CA ASP A 388 8.34 -21.31 9.07
C ASP A 388 7.36 -22.36 9.63
N ASN A 389 7.13 -23.44 8.87
CA ASN A 389 6.16 -24.48 9.23
C ASN A 389 6.62 -25.36 10.39
N ASP A 390 7.93 -25.59 10.53
CA ASP A 390 8.49 -26.40 11.60
C ASP A 390 8.39 -25.62 12.92
N ARG A 391 8.73 -24.32 12.89
CA ARG A 391 8.51 -23.40 14.01
C ARG A 391 7.03 -23.37 14.42
N ARG A 392 6.14 -23.23 13.45
CA ARG A 392 4.69 -23.25 13.67
C ARG A 392 4.26 -24.52 14.39
N GLY A 393 4.75 -25.69 13.96
CA GLY A 393 4.48 -26.97 14.61
C GLY A 393 5.03 -27.04 16.03
N ALA A 394 6.27 -26.61 16.23
CA ALA A 394 6.92 -26.60 17.55
C ALA A 394 6.17 -25.71 18.55
N GLU A 395 5.82 -24.49 18.15
CA GLU A 395 5.09 -23.50 18.97
C GLU A 395 3.58 -23.78 19.08
N LYS A 396 3.12 -24.91 18.54
CA LYS A 396 1.74 -25.39 18.58
C LYS A 396 0.73 -24.46 17.89
N ILE A 397 1.17 -23.68 16.91
CA ILE A 397 0.31 -22.80 16.11
C ILE A 397 -0.35 -23.62 15.01
N ASN A 398 -1.48 -24.24 15.32
CA ASN A 398 -2.05 -25.26 14.42
C ASN A 398 -2.53 -24.69 13.08
N GLN A 399 -2.86 -23.39 13.03
CA GLN A 399 -3.25 -22.69 11.82
C GLN A 399 -2.73 -21.26 11.83
N TRP A 400 -1.90 -20.94 10.84
CA TRP A 400 -1.50 -19.57 10.56
C TRP A 400 -2.36 -19.03 9.42
N ASN A 401 -3.32 -18.16 9.75
CA ASN A 401 -4.29 -17.61 8.80
C ASN A 401 -4.33 -16.08 8.90
N THR A 402 -3.40 -15.45 8.19
CA THR A 402 -3.24 -13.99 8.15
C THR A 402 -4.41 -13.30 7.47
N ASP A 403 -5.07 -13.95 6.50
CA ASP A 403 -6.27 -13.40 5.85
C ASP A 403 -7.37 -13.12 6.87
N MET A 404 -7.55 -14.00 7.87
CA MET A 404 -8.52 -13.79 8.94
C MET A 404 -8.09 -12.71 9.93
N LEU A 405 -6.80 -12.62 10.26
CA LEU A 405 -6.31 -11.52 11.10
C LEU A 405 -6.51 -10.16 10.42
N ILE A 406 -6.28 -10.09 9.11
CA ILE A 406 -6.52 -8.89 8.29
C ILE A 406 -8.03 -8.59 8.25
N HIS A 407 -8.88 -9.60 8.07
CA HIS A 407 -10.34 -9.45 8.12
C HIS A 407 -10.80 -8.84 9.45
N ASP A 408 -10.37 -9.42 10.57
CA ASP A 408 -10.71 -8.95 11.92
C ASP A 408 -10.32 -7.46 12.12
N ALA A 409 -9.12 -7.08 11.67
CA ALA A 409 -8.65 -5.68 11.72
C ALA A 409 -9.54 -4.74 10.89
N ARG A 410 -9.95 -5.17 9.69
CA ARG A 410 -10.85 -4.40 8.82
C ARG A 410 -12.25 -4.26 9.43
N MET A 411 -12.77 -5.28 10.10
CA MET A 411 -14.05 -5.19 10.81
C MET A 411 -14.01 -4.16 11.93
N LEU A 412 -12.90 -4.08 12.67
CA LEU A 412 -12.71 -3.02 13.65
C LEU A 412 -12.71 -1.62 13.00
N ILE A 413 -12.00 -1.47 11.88
CA ILE A 413 -11.95 -0.21 11.11
C ILE A 413 -13.35 0.19 10.64
N GLU A 414 -14.10 -0.73 10.03
CA GLU A 414 -15.48 -0.47 9.59
C GLU A 414 -16.38 -0.07 10.75
N HIS A 415 -16.29 -0.75 11.89
CA HIS A 415 -17.06 -0.42 13.08
C HIS A 415 -16.79 1.01 13.58
N VAL A 416 -15.53 1.42 13.64
CA VAL A 416 -15.16 2.78 14.05
C VAL A 416 -15.57 3.81 13.00
N LEU A 417 -15.40 3.51 11.71
CA LEU A 417 -15.81 4.40 10.61
C LEU A 417 -17.31 4.64 10.57
N LYS A 418 -18.15 3.66 10.91
CA LYS A 418 -19.61 3.85 11.01
C LYS A 418 -20.00 4.94 12.03
N LYS A 419 -19.17 5.16 13.07
CA LYS A 419 -19.37 6.23 14.06
C LYS A 419 -18.81 7.57 13.58
N ASP A 420 -17.80 7.54 12.71
CA ASP A 420 -17.07 8.68 12.12
C ASP A 420 -16.70 9.79 13.11
N LYS A 421 -16.19 9.41 14.30
CA LYS A 421 -15.80 10.34 15.36
C LYS A 421 -14.46 9.95 15.93
N GLY A 422 -13.49 10.86 15.86
CA GLY A 422 -12.15 10.63 16.41
C GLY A 422 -11.50 9.34 15.88
N VAL A 423 -11.75 8.98 14.62
CA VAL A 423 -11.48 7.66 14.05
C VAL A 423 -10.08 7.15 14.37
N ILE A 424 -9.05 7.96 14.13
CA ILE A 424 -7.66 7.56 14.41
C ILE A 424 -7.42 7.37 15.91
N ALA A 425 -7.93 8.26 16.76
CA ALA A 425 -7.76 8.14 18.20
C ALA A 425 -8.44 6.87 18.74
N GLU A 426 -9.67 6.57 18.30
CA GLU A 426 -10.38 5.35 18.66
C GLU A 426 -9.63 4.10 18.17
N LEU A 427 -9.20 4.09 16.90
CA LEU A 427 -8.42 2.98 16.34
C LEU A 427 -7.08 2.75 17.05
N LEU A 428 -6.53 3.75 17.74
CA LEU A 428 -5.30 3.62 18.52
C LEU A 428 -5.53 3.22 19.98
N THR A 429 -6.75 3.35 20.51
CA THR A 429 -7.00 3.26 21.96
C THR A 429 -8.10 2.28 22.37
N THR A 430 -8.94 1.83 21.43
CA THR A 430 -10.06 0.94 21.72
C THR A 430 -9.60 -0.45 22.15
N ASN A 431 -10.28 -1.07 23.12
CA ASN A 431 -10.07 -2.48 23.46
C ASN A 431 -11.20 -3.38 22.93
N GLU A 432 -12.00 -2.85 22.00
CA GLU A 432 -13.05 -3.55 21.28
C GLU A 432 -12.47 -4.25 20.04
N TYR A 433 -12.74 -5.54 19.87
CA TYR A 433 -12.20 -6.37 18.79
C TYR A 433 -13.29 -7.21 18.14
N PHE A 434 -13.10 -7.47 16.85
CA PHE A 434 -13.83 -8.51 16.12
C PHE A 434 -12.93 -9.72 15.94
N ILE A 435 -13.44 -10.92 16.18
CA ILE A 435 -12.70 -12.17 16.03
C ILE A 435 -13.62 -13.21 15.39
N ALA A 436 -13.27 -13.63 14.18
CA ALA A 436 -14.01 -14.63 13.40
C ALA A 436 -15.47 -14.23 13.13
N HIS A 437 -15.75 -12.93 13.01
CA HIS A 437 -17.10 -12.37 12.99
C HIS A 437 -17.44 -11.72 11.63
N PRO A 438 -18.70 -11.78 11.18
CA PRO A 438 -19.15 -11.15 9.91
C PRO A 438 -19.25 -9.61 9.95
N GLY A 439 -18.97 -8.98 11.07
CA GLY A 439 -19.14 -7.51 11.27
C GLY A 439 -20.59 -7.05 11.44
N ASP A 440 -21.56 -7.96 11.40
CA ASP A 440 -23.00 -7.72 11.54
C ASP A 440 -23.59 -8.73 12.53
N ASN A 441 -24.07 -8.24 13.67
CA ASN A 441 -24.55 -9.10 14.76
C ASN A 441 -25.90 -9.74 14.45
N GLU A 442 -26.78 -9.07 13.70
CA GLU A 442 -28.07 -9.65 13.32
C GLU A 442 -27.84 -10.84 12.40
N TYR A 443 -27.01 -10.63 11.36
CA TYR A 443 -26.61 -11.71 10.47
C TYR A 443 -25.87 -12.84 11.21
N ALA A 444 -24.97 -12.50 12.15
CA ALA A 444 -24.25 -13.48 12.96
C ALA A 444 -25.21 -14.38 13.75
N ARG A 445 -26.20 -13.77 14.39
CA ARG A 445 -27.23 -14.46 15.18
C ARG A 445 -28.09 -15.36 14.32
N GLU A 446 -28.67 -14.84 13.23
CA GLU A 446 -29.50 -15.63 12.31
C GLU A 446 -28.74 -16.82 11.73
N HIS A 447 -27.49 -16.62 11.33
CA HIS A 447 -26.66 -17.69 10.79
C HIS A 447 -26.34 -18.75 11.84
N TYR A 448 -25.99 -18.32 13.06
CA TYR A 448 -25.69 -19.20 14.17
C TYR A 448 -26.91 -20.06 14.52
N GLU A 449 -28.07 -19.44 14.73
CA GLU A 449 -29.34 -20.13 15.03
C GLU A 449 -29.71 -21.12 13.93
N LYS A 450 -29.59 -20.70 12.65
CA LYS A 450 -29.81 -21.59 11.51
C LYS A 450 -28.86 -22.78 11.51
N LYS A 451 -27.58 -22.56 11.84
CA LYS A 451 -26.57 -23.63 11.87
C LYS A 451 -26.80 -24.60 13.02
N VAL A 452 -27.16 -24.10 14.19
CA VAL A 452 -27.57 -24.93 15.32
C VAL A 452 -28.80 -25.76 14.94
N ALA A 453 -29.83 -25.14 14.36
CA ALA A 453 -31.02 -25.86 13.91
C ALA A 453 -30.70 -26.93 12.85
N GLU A 454 -29.84 -26.63 11.87
CA GLU A 454 -29.38 -27.59 10.86
C GLU A 454 -28.67 -28.79 11.50
N ILE A 455 -27.74 -28.55 12.44
CA ILE A 455 -26.90 -29.60 13.02
C ILE A 455 -27.68 -30.44 14.04
N MET A 456 -28.55 -29.80 14.82
CA MET A 456 -29.36 -30.47 15.85
C MET A 456 -30.59 -31.18 15.26
N ASP A 457 -30.86 -31.05 13.97
CA ASP A 457 -31.92 -31.79 13.27
C ASP A 457 -31.69 -33.32 13.36
N PRO A 458 -32.70 -34.12 13.74
CA PRO A 458 -32.56 -35.58 13.83
C PRO A 458 -32.11 -36.26 12.52
N GLY A 459 -32.41 -35.66 11.36
CA GLY A 459 -32.02 -36.14 10.03
C GLY A 459 -30.62 -35.71 9.59
N PHE A 460 -29.90 -34.87 10.34
CA PHE A 460 -28.61 -34.31 9.94
C PHE A 460 -27.57 -35.39 9.59
N VAL A 461 -27.44 -36.43 10.42
CA VAL A 461 -26.46 -37.50 10.22
C VAL A 461 -26.72 -38.24 8.90
N GLU A 462 -27.97 -38.61 8.64
CA GLU A 462 -28.33 -39.29 7.40
C GLU A 462 -28.17 -38.38 6.18
N ALA A 463 -28.54 -37.11 6.30
CA ALA A 463 -28.32 -36.12 5.24
C ALA A 463 -26.83 -35.98 4.88
N ARG A 464 -25.92 -35.99 5.87
CA ARG A 464 -24.47 -35.96 5.65
C ARG A 464 -23.95 -37.24 4.97
N VAL A 465 -24.46 -38.41 5.35
CA VAL A 465 -24.12 -39.69 4.71
C VAL A 465 -24.58 -39.71 3.25
N GLU A 466 -25.79 -39.22 2.96
CA GLU A 466 -26.33 -39.13 1.59
C GLU A 466 -25.54 -38.14 0.73
N LEU A 467 -25.18 -36.98 1.28
CA LEU A 467 -24.27 -36.04 0.61
C LEU A 467 -22.94 -36.71 0.24
N LYS A 468 -22.36 -37.49 1.16
CA LYS A 468 -21.11 -38.24 0.89
C LYS A 468 -21.32 -39.31 -0.17
N ARG A 469 -22.44 -40.03 -0.15
CA ARG A 469 -22.82 -41.02 -1.18
C ARG A 469 -22.89 -40.38 -2.56
N ASN A 470 -23.52 -39.21 -2.67
CA ASN A 470 -23.60 -38.47 -3.93
C ASN A 470 -22.26 -37.85 -4.36
N GLN A 471 -21.34 -37.56 -3.42
CA GLN A 471 -19.97 -37.19 -3.75
C GLN A 471 -19.20 -38.38 -4.34
N ILE A 472 -19.27 -39.55 -3.69
CA ILE A 472 -18.61 -40.78 -4.12
C ILE A 472 -19.05 -41.17 -5.54
N LYS A 473 -20.35 -41.10 -5.85
CA LYS A 473 -20.89 -41.38 -7.19
C LYS A 473 -20.30 -40.50 -8.29
N ARG A 474 -19.86 -39.28 -7.96
CA ARG A 474 -19.33 -38.30 -8.90
C ARG A 474 -17.80 -38.28 -8.96
N ASP A 475 -17.13 -39.01 -8.08
CA ASP A 475 -15.68 -38.99 -7.92
C ASP A 475 -15.06 -40.27 -8.47
N PHE A 476 -14.33 -40.14 -9.59
CA PHE A 476 -13.67 -41.25 -10.28
C PHE A 476 -12.68 -42.01 -9.37
N ASN A 477 -12.18 -41.39 -8.29
CA ASN A 477 -11.29 -42.04 -7.32
C ASN A 477 -11.94 -43.17 -6.50
N PHE A 478 -13.25 -43.37 -6.63
CA PHE A 478 -14.00 -44.44 -5.99
C PHE A 478 -14.52 -45.50 -6.98
N GLU A 479 -14.26 -45.34 -8.27
CA GLU A 479 -14.66 -46.28 -9.32
C GLU A 479 -14.02 -47.65 -9.04
N ASN A 480 -14.84 -48.71 -9.08
CA ASN A 480 -14.43 -50.11 -8.81
C ASN A 480 -13.79 -50.35 -7.43
N MET A 481 -13.99 -49.45 -6.44
CA MET A 481 -13.44 -49.58 -5.08
C MET A 481 -14.53 -49.63 -3.99
N PRO A 482 -15.34 -50.71 -3.91
CA PRO A 482 -16.51 -50.79 -3.01
C PRO A 482 -16.15 -50.68 -1.52
N GLU A 483 -15.03 -51.29 -1.10
CA GLU A 483 -14.58 -51.22 0.30
C GLU A 483 -14.13 -49.81 0.71
N LYS A 484 -13.50 -49.06 -0.20
CA LYS A 484 -13.12 -47.67 0.03
C LYS A 484 -14.35 -46.77 0.16
N ALA A 485 -15.35 -46.98 -0.70
CA ALA A 485 -16.62 -46.27 -0.64
C ALA A 485 -17.37 -46.56 0.69
N LYS A 486 -17.44 -47.82 1.11
CA LYS A 486 -18.06 -48.22 2.39
C LYS A 486 -17.35 -47.58 3.58
N LYS A 487 -16.02 -47.64 3.64
CA LYS A 487 -15.22 -46.97 4.69
C LYS A 487 -15.47 -45.46 4.73
N ALA A 488 -15.55 -44.82 3.57
CA ALA A 488 -15.82 -43.37 3.48
C ALA A 488 -17.22 -42.99 3.98
N LEU A 489 -18.24 -43.82 3.74
CA LEU A 489 -19.59 -43.61 4.28
C LEU A 489 -19.65 -43.80 5.81
N VAL A 490 -18.99 -44.83 6.33
CA VAL A 490 -18.87 -45.05 7.79
C VAL A 490 -18.15 -43.88 8.47
N ALA A 491 -17.04 -43.42 7.89
CA ALA A 491 -16.32 -42.25 8.39
C ALA A 491 -17.20 -41.00 8.38
N ALA A 492 -17.94 -40.74 7.28
CA ALA A 492 -18.83 -39.59 7.19
C ALA A 492 -19.96 -39.62 8.23
N ARG A 493 -20.53 -40.80 8.51
CA ARG A 493 -21.52 -40.98 9.58
C ARG A 493 -20.91 -40.63 10.94
N ARG A 494 -19.79 -41.26 11.29
CA ARG A 494 -19.10 -41.04 12.57
C ARG A 494 -18.73 -39.57 12.76
N ASP A 495 -18.26 -38.91 11.72
CA ASP A 495 -17.89 -37.48 11.77
C ASP A 495 -19.12 -36.58 11.96
N ALA A 496 -20.26 -36.92 11.34
CA ALA A 496 -21.52 -36.22 11.54
C ALA A 496 -22.06 -36.42 12.96
N GLU A 497 -22.10 -37.66 13.47
CA GLU A 497 -22.49 -37.97 14.86
C GLU A 497 -21.62 -37.22 15.86
N LYS A 498 -20.30 -37.21 15.65
CA LYS A 498 -19.37 -36.44 16.48
C LYS A 498 -19.67 -34.95 16.43
N THR A 499 -20.03 -34.40 15.27
CA THR A 499 -20.41 -32.99 15.12
C THR A 499 -21.65 -32.65 15.96
N VAL A 500 -22.71 -33.47 15.85
CA VAL A 500 -23.94 -33.29 16.65
C VAL A 500 -23.63 -33.37 18.15
N ALA A 501 -22.88 -34.40 18.58
CA ALA A 501 -22.52 -34.58 19.98
C ALA A 501 -21.72 -33.39 20.52
N MET A 502 -20.81 -32.82 19.74
CA MET A 502 -20.04 -31.64 20.14
C MET A 502 -20.90 -30.38 20.23
N TYR A 503 -21.80 -30.13 19.27
CA TYR A 503 -22.71 -29.00 19.32
C TYR A 503 -23.62 -29.10 20.55
N LYS A 504 -24.21 -30.27 20.77
CA LYS A 504 -25.01 -30.57 21.96
C LYS A 504 -24.22 -30.30 23.25
N ALA A 505 -23.03 -30.89 23.40
CA ALA A 505 -22.20 -30.71 24.59
C ALA A 505 -21.74 -29.26 24.80
N THR A 506 -21.62 -28.47 23.74
CA THR A 506 -21.28 -27.04 23.83
C THR A 506 -22.46 -26.22 24.31
N LEU A 507 -23.65 -26.47 23.76
CA LEU A 507 -24.91 -25.84 24.16
C LEU A 507 -25.31 -26.21 25.60
N ASP A 508 -25.12 -27.46 26.00
CA ASP A 508 -25.39 -27.93 27.37
C ASP A 508 -24.53 -27.18 28.42
N LYS A 509 -23.37 -26.65 28.02
CA LYS A 509 -22.49 -25.84 28.86
C LYS A 509 -22.80 -24.33 28.81
N GLY A 510 -23.82 -23.92 28.04
CA GLY A 510 -24.15 -22.51 27.83
C GLY A 510 -23.11 -21.74 27.00
N MET A 511 -22.28 -22.45 26.22
CA MET A 511 -21.30 -21.83 25.32
C MET A 511 -21.78 -21.88 23.87
N HIS A 512 -21.19 -21.04 23.04
CA HIS A 512 -21.40 -20.98 21.61
C HIS A 512 -20.18 -21.50 20.85
N ARG A 513 -20.43 -22.40 19.91
CA ARG A 513 -19.41 -22.90 18.98
C ARG A 513 -19.36 -22.02 17.73
N HIS A 514 -18.21 -21.83 17.10
CA HIS A 514 -18.20 -21.13 15.81
C HIS A 514 -19.03 -21.88 14.76
N PRO A 515 -20.00 -21.22 14.08
CA PRO A 515 -20.93 -21.89 13.18
C PRO A 515 -20.35 -22.20 11.79
N GLY A 516 -19.11 -21.81 11.50
CA GLY A 516 -18.47 -22.03 10.20
C GLY A 516 -19.03 -21.12 9.11
N PHE A 517 -19.04 -19.81 9.36
CA PHE A 517 -19.51 -18.78 8.42
C PHE A 517 -18.93 -18.90 7.00
N PRO A 518 -19.67 -18.49 5.95
CA PRO A 518 -19.46 -18.89 4.56
C PRO A 518 -18.31 -18.18 3.81
N PHE A 519 -17.23 -17.82 4.52
CA PHE A 519 -16.05 -17.18 3.95
C PHE A 519 -15.07 -18.18 3.29
N GLU A 520 -15.40 -19.47 3.28
CA GLU A 520 -14.54 -20.53 2.75
C GLU A 520 -14.58 -20.64 1.22
N GLY A 521 -13.43 -20.40 0.58
CA GLY A 521 -13.04 -21.28 -0.51
C GLY A 521 -12.98 -22.71 0.04
N LYS A 522 -13.62 -23.67 -0.64
CA LYS A 522 -13.91 -25.07 -0.24
C LYS A 522 -12.75 -25.93 0.34
N ARG A 523 -11.53 -25.40 0.56
CA ARG A 523 -10.32 -26.20 0.78
C ARG A 523 -9.69 -26.11 2.17
N ARG A 524 -9.82 -25.04 2.97
CA ARG A 524 -9.31 -25.00 4.36
C ARG A 524 -10.13 -24.04 5.22
N GLY A 525 -10.76 -24.57 6.26
CA GLY A 525 -11.86 -23.91 6.93
C GLY A 525 -11.55 -22.98 8.10
N ILE A 526 -12.51 -22.10 8.39
CA ILE A 526 -12.55 -21.25 9.60
C ILE A 526 -13.16 -22.01 10.77
N GLY A 527 -13.93 -23.08 10.50
CA GLY A 527 -14.67 -23.85 11.51
C GLY A 527 -13.82 -24.55 12.59
N ASP A 528 -12.50 -24.47 12.49
CA ASP A 528 -11.57 -25.04 13.47
C ASP A 528 -11.05 -23.99 14.46
N LEU A 529 -11.34 -22.68 14.28
CA LEU A 529 -10.89 -21.57 15.14
C LEU A 529 -9.41 -21.62 15.58
N LEU A 530 -8.54 -22.35 14.88
CA LEU A 530 -7.15 -22.55 15.26
C LEU A 530 -6.33 -21.28 15.12
N TYR A 531 -6.78 -20.35 14.28
CA TYR A 531 -6.08 -19.10 14.02
C TYR A 531 -6.24 -18.03 15.11
N ILE A 532 -7.06 -18.23 16.15
CA ILE A 532 -7.30 -17.21 17.19
C ILE A 532 -6.22 -17.18 18.28
N GLU A 533 -5.27 -18.12 18.26
CA GLU A 533 -4.16 -18.20 19.21
C GLU A 533 -3.29 -16.92 19.29
N PRO A 534 -3.06 -16.15 18.20
CA PRO A 534 -2.43 -14.83 18.25
C PRO A 534 -3.14 -13.81 19.14
N TYR A 535 -4.44 -13.98 19.42
CA TYR A 535 -5.18 -13.15 20.38
C TYR A 535 -5.05 -13.66 21.83
N ASN A 536 -4.23 -14.68 22.08
CA ASN A 536 -4.12 -15.39 23.37
C ASN A 536 -5.42 -16.11 23.78
N LEU A 537 -6.32 -16.38 22.82
CA LEU A 537 -7.57 -17.10 23.07
C LEU A 537 -7.38 -18.62 22.93
N PRO A 538 -8.10 -19.43 23.73
CA PRO A 538 -7.94 -20.88 23.72
C PRO A 538 -8.62 -21.48 22.48
N SER A 539 -7.82 -21.84 21.48
CA SER A 539 -8.30 -22.49 20.26
C SER A 539 -8.69 -23.96 20.50
N ASN A 540 -9.52 -24.49 19.60
CA ASN A 540 -9.92 -25.89 19.60
C ASN A 540 -10.11 -26.40 18.17
N GLY A 541 -9.38 -27.44 17.77
CA GLY A 541 -9.52 -27.98 16.42
C GLY A 541 -10.91 -28.54 16.10
N ARG A 542 -11.14 -28.87 14.83
CA ARG A 542 -12.42 -29.37 14.27
C ARG A 542 -13.16 -30.37 15.15
N HIS A 543 -12.40 -31.28 15.72
CA HIS A 543 -12.88 -32.46 16.45
C HIS A 543 -12.59 -32.39 17.96
N GLY A 544 -12.15 -31.23 18.45
CA GLY A 544 -11.90 -30.95 19.85
C GLY A 544 -13.12 -30.35 20.55
N GLU A 545 -13.10 -30.48 21.87
CA GLU A 545 -14.04 -29.80 22.78
C GLU A 545 -13.92 -28.28 22.67
N GLN A 546 -15.05 -27.56 22.73
CA GLN A 546 -15.04 -26.10 22.71
C GLN A 546 -14.39 -25.55 23.97
N LYS A 547 -13.37 -24.69 23.79
CA LYS A 547 -12.60 -24.09 24.90
C LYS A 547 -12.79 -22.59 25.03
N TRP A 548 -13.21 -21.94 23.95
CA TRP A 548 -13.54 -20.51 23.94
C TRP A 548 -15.02 -20.36 23.61
N ASP A 549 -15.77 -19.60 24.40
CA ASP A 549 -17.14 -19.22 24.05
C ASP A 549 -17.09 -18.16 22.96
N TRP A 550 -17.52 -18.52 21.74
CA TRP A 550 -17.50 -17.58 20.61
C TRP A 550 -18.65 -16.57 20.75
N PRO A 551 -18.39 -15.27 20.96
CA PRO A 551 -19.47 -14.30 21.16
C PRO A 551 -20.23 -14.06 19.85
N ILE A 552 -21.55 -14.27 19.89
CA ILE A 552 -22.46 -13.95 18.78
C ILE A 552 -22.52 -12.43 18.55
N GLU A 553 -22.54 -11.65 19.64
CA GLU A 553 -22.54 -10.20 19.60
C GLU A 553 -21.11 -9.68 19.69
N GLN A 554 -20.69 -8.90 18.69
CA GLN A 554 -19.38 -8.24 18.66
C GLN A 554 -19.52 -6.74 18.31
N PRO A 555 -18.55 -5.88 18.64
CA PRO A 555 -17.21 -6.20 19.14
C PRO A 555 -17.20 -6.78 20.57
N LEU A 556 -16.25 -7.66 20.85
CA LEU A 556 -15.95 -8.11 22.21
C LEU A 556 -14.85 -7.25 22.84
N LYS A 557 -14.82 -7.18 24.17
CA LYS A 557 -13.76 -6.47 24.90
C LYS A 557 -12.61 -7.40 25.22
N MET A 558 -11.42 -7.03 24.77
CA MET A 558 -10.17 -7.66 25.18
C MET A 558 -9.61 -6.98 26.44
N PRO A 559 -8.76 -7.66 27.24
CA PRO A 559 -8.09 -7.03 28.38
C PRO A 559 -7.33 -5.78 27.94
N LYS A 560 -7.64 -4.62 28.54
CA LYS A 560 -7.12 -3.32 28.08
C LYS A 560 -5.61 -3.19 28.27
N GLU A 561 -5.10 -3.86 29.28
CA GLU A 561 -3.69 -3.95 29.65
C GLU A 561 -2.89 -4.79 28.64
N GLU A 562 -3.56 -5.66 27.88
CA GLU A 562 -2.94 -6.50 26.86
C GLU A 562 -3.20 -5.99 25.44
N ARG A 563 -4.38 -5.41 25.19
CA ARG A 563 -4.86 -5.05 23.85
C ARG A 563 -5.56 -3.69 23.87
N SER A 564 -4.97 -2.75 23.15
CA SER A 564 -5.47 -1.39 22.93
C SER A 564 -5.11 -0.96 21.50
N GLY A 565 -6.12 -0.81 20.66
CA GLY A 565 -6.02 -0.31 19.29
C GLY A 565 -5.37 -1.26 18.28
N LEU A 566 -5.30 -0.79 17.04
CA LEU A 566 -4.74 -1.50 15.90
C LEU A 566 -3.25 -1.82 16.07
N LEU A 567 -2.49 -1.01 16.81
CA LEU A 567 -1.05 -1.25 17.03
C LEU A 567 -0.77 -2.43 17.98
N THR A 568 -1.79 -2.95 18.65
CA THR A 568 -1.74 -4.20 19.42
C THR A 568 -2.56 -5.31 18.78
N HIS A 569 -3.13 -5.07 17.59
CA HIS A 569 -3.86 -6.08 16.83
C HIS A 569 -2.87 -7.09 16.21
N PRO A 570 -3.13 -8.41 16.26
CA PRO A 570 -2.21 -9.41 15.73
C PRO A 570 -1.81 -9.20 14.27
N ALA A 571 -2.73 -8.76 13.42
CA ALA A 571 -2.44 -8.39 12.02
C ALA A 571 -1.34 -7.34 11.89
N TRP A 572 -1.41 -6.25 12.67
CA TRP A 572 -0.38 -5.21 12.65
C TRP A 572 0.93 -5.73 13.25
N LEU A 573 0.88 -6.35 14.43
CA LEU A 573 2.07 -6.87 15.11
C LEU A 573 2.86 -7.86 14.24
N THR A 574 2.13 -8.68 13.47
CA THR A 574 2.69 -9.62 12.50
C THR A 574 3.29 -8.92 11.30
N ALA A 575 2.59 -7.93 10.74
CA ALA A 575 3.06 -7.18 9.57
C ALA A 575 4.35 -6.39 9.83
N TYR A 576 4.63 -6.07 11.10
CA TYR A 576 5.87 -5.47 11.58
C TYR A 576 6.63 -6.46 12.47
N SER A 577 6.88 -7.65 11.93
CA SER A 577 7.71 -8.70 12.54
C SER A 577 8.60 -9.34 11.49
N LEU A 578 9.65 -10.03 11.95
CA LEU A 578 10.50 -10.87 11.11
C LEU A 578 9.92 -12.27 11.00
N ASN A 579 10.52 -13.12 10.16
CA ASN A 579 10.11 -14.52 10.03
C ASN A 579 10.24 -15.28 11.36
N GLU A 580 11.28 -14.97 12.13
CA GLU A 580 11.67 -15.70 13.35
C GLU A 580 11.38 -14.93 14.65
N ASP A 581 11.23 -13.61 14.61
CA ASP A 581 11.04 -12.81 15.84
C ASP A 581 10.12 -11.60 15.64
N ASN A 582 9.80 -10.90 16.72
CA ASN A 582 9.23 -9.56 16.64
C ASN A 582 10.22 -8.56 16.02
N ASP A 583 9.73 -7.39 15.63
CA ASP A 583 10.59 -6.32 15.08
C ASP A 583 10.27 -4.95 15.70
N PRO A 584 10.74 -4.69 16.93
CA PRO A 584 10.56 -3.41 17.59
C PRO A 584 11.11 -2.24 16.78
N ILE A 585 12.21 -2.40 16.04
CA ILE A 585 12.79 -1.30 15.24
C ILE A 585 11.79 -0.86 14.17
N HIS A 586 11.26 -1.76 13.35
CA HIS A 586 10.28 -1.40 12.31
C HIS A 586 8.94 -0.93 12.89
N ARG A 587 8.51 -1.46 14.05
CA ARG A 587 7.34 -0.94 14.79
C ARG A 587 7.57 0.51 15.24
N GLY A 588 8.77 0.81 15.75
CA GLY A 588 9.18 2.14 16.18
C GLY A 588 9.31 3.13 15.01
N ILE A 589 9.88 2.70 13.88
CA ILE A 589 9.92 3.49 12.64
C ILE A 589 8.50 3.86 12.21
N TRP A 590 7.57 2.91 12.26
CA TRP A 590 6.17 3.19 11.93
C TRP A 590 5.58 4.27 12.84
N VAL A 591 5.76 4.16 14.17
CA VAL A 591 5.23 5.18 15.09
C VAL A 591 5.87 6.54 14.82
N TYR A 592 7.19 6.60 14.68
CA TYR A 592 7.91 7.84 14.45
C TYR A 592 7.51 8.51 13.13
N GLU A 593 7.53 7.78 12.01
CA GLU A 593 7.24 8.35 10.70
C GLU A 593 5.73 8.53 10.45
N ARG A 594 4.90 7.53 10.75
CA ARG A 594 3.47 7.56 10.36
C ARG A 594 2.58 8.25 11.39
N LEU A 595 2.87 8.11 12.68
CA LEU A 595 2.03 8.67 13.73
C LEU A 595 2.53 10.05 14.21
N LEU A 596 3.84 10.20 14.39
CA LEU A 596 4.46 11.44 14.87
C LEU A 596 4.95 12.36 13.75
N ALA A 597 4.78 11.96 12.48
CA ALA A 597 5.23 12.69 11.31
C ALA A 597 6.73 13.04 11.33
N GLY A 598 7.53 12.21 11.99
CA GLY A 598 8.97 12.38 12.11
C GLY A 598 9.70 12.16 10.78
N VAL A 599 10.86 12.79 10.66
CA VAL A 599 11.78 12.64 9.53
C VAL A 599 12.95 11.76 9.95
N LEU A 600 13.15 10.67 9.21
CA LEU A 600 14.32 9.81 9.33
C LEU A 600 15.19 9.97 8.07
N GLY A 601 16.49 10.20 8.29
CA GLY A 601 17.46 10.26 7.20
C GLY A 601 17.73 8.88 6.60
N ASP A 602 18.33 8.85 5.41
CA ASP A 602 18.76 7.60 4.80
C ASP A 602 19.89 6.97 5.64
N VAL A 603 19.93 5.63 5.67
CA VAL A 603 21.01 4.91 6.33
C VAL A 603 22.32 5.20 5.58
N PRO A 604 23.37 5.70 6.25
CA PRO A 604 24.64 5.94 5.58
C PRO A 604 25.18 4.66 4.94
N PRO A 605 25.76 4.74 3.73
CA PRO A 605 26.22 3.55 2.99
C PRO A 605 27.36 2.80 3.69
N ASP A 606 28.04 3.45 4.64
CA ASP A 606 29.16 2.90 5.41
C ASP A 606 28.74 2.21 6.72
N VAL A 607 27.43 2.15 7.02
CA VAL A 607 26.92 1.54 8.26
C VAL A 607 26.54 0.09 8.00
N ASP A 608 27.22 -0.83 8.67
CA ASP A 608 26.81 -2.24 8.78
C ASP A 608 25.73 -2.35 9.88
N ALA A 609 24.47 -2.46 9.46
CA ALA A 609 23.31 -2.54 10.34
C ALA A 609 23.09 -3.97 10.86
N ALA A 610 24.07 -4.50 11.60
CA ALA A 610 23.97 -5.79 12.28
C ALA A 610 23.62 -5.61 13.76
N VAL A 611 22.45 -6.10 14.16
CA VAL A 611 22.12 -6.22 15.59
C VAL A 611 22.88 -7.42 16.15
N PRO A 612 23.52 -7.32 17.32
CA PRO A 612 24.11 -8.48 17.98
C PRO A 612 23.12 -9.65 18.03
N THR A 613 23.56 -10.84 17.62
CA THR A 613 22.74 -12.03 17.69
C THR A 613 22.97 -12.68 19.05
N ASP A 614 22.05 -12.44 19.97
CA ASP A 614 22.03 -13.08 21.28
C ASP A 614 20.59 -13.56 21.55
N PRO A 615 20.28 -14.85 21.33
CA PRO A 615 18.95 -15.37 21.60
C PRO A 615 18.59 -15.26 23.08
N HIS A 616 19.58 -14.99 23.94
CA HIS A 616 19.49 -14.86 25.38
C HIS A 616 19.18 -13.43 25.86
N LYS A 617 18.86 -12.51 24.95
CA LYS A 617 18.55 -11.11 25.30
C LYS A 617 17.35 -10.59 24.50
N THR A 618 16.52 -9.80 25.18
CA THR A 618 15.52 -8.96 24.54
C THR A 618 16.17 -8.03 23.51
N LEU A 619 15.42 -7.54 22.52
CA LEU A 619 16.03 -6.63 21.55
C LEU A 619 16.55 -5.37 22.26
N ARG A 620 15.80 -4.84 23.24
CA ARG A 620 16.25 -3.77 24.12
C ARG A 620 17.64 -4.03 24.70
N GLU A 621 17.85 -5.18 25.33
CA GLU A 621 19.15 -5.53 25.94
C GLU A 621 20.26 -5.70 24.89
N ARG A 622 19.94 -6.23 23.71
CA ARG A 622 20.89 -6.35 22.60
C ARG A 622 21.28 -5.02 21.98
N MET A 623 20.37 -4.04 22.01
CA MET A 623 20.59 -2.70 21.48
C MET A 623 21.26 -1.77 22.48
N GLU A 624 21.24 -2.07 23.79
CA GLU A 624 21.83 -1.23 24.84
C GLU A 624 23.31 -0.87 24.57
N PRO A 625 24.20 -1.81 24.19
CA PRO A 625 25.59 -1.49 23.88
C PRO A 625 25.75 -0.53 22.69
N LEU A 626 24.75 -0.46 21.80
CA LEU A 626 24.76 0.40 20.61
C LEU A 626 24.27 1.82 20.90
N ARG A 627 23.82 2.11 22.14
CA ARG A 627 23.30 3.43 22.52
C ARG A 627 24.38 4.50 22.71
N SER A 628 25.63 4.10 22.99
CA SER A 628 26.79 5.00 23.01
C SER A 628 27.43 5.20 21.64
N GLU A 629 26.99 4.43 20.64
CA GLU A 629 27.61 4.36 19.32
C GLU A 629 26.97 5.34 18.33
N ARG A 630 27.62 5.49 17.15
CA ARG A 630 27.06 6.25 16.01
C ARG A 630 25.63 5.81 15.66
N CYS A 631 25.27 4.54 15.90
CA CYS A 631 23.94 3.98 15.64
C CYS A 631 22.83 4.72 16.42
N TRP A 632 23.10 5.17 17.64
CA TRP A 632 22.09 5.80 18.49
C TRP A 632 21.60 7.16 17.96
N LYS A 633 22.39 7.82 17.11
CA LYS A 633 22.00 9.09 16.48
C LYS A 633 20.62 9.00 15.82
N CYS A 634 20.39 7.90 15.09
CA CYS A 634 19.12 7.62 14.44
C CYS A 634 18.21 6.79 15.35
N HIS A 635 18.74 5.73 15.97
CA HIS A 635 17.93 4.77 16.73
C HIS A 635 17.21 5.37 17.95
N ARG A 636 17.73 6.43 18.56
CA ARG A 636 17.03 7.14 19.66
C ARG A 636 15.64 7.65 19.29
N LYS A 637 15.38 7.92 18.00
CA LYS A 637 14.10 8.41 17.49
C LYS A 637 13.03 7.31 17.42
N MET A 638 13.45 6.06 17.20
CA MET A 638 12.55 4.95 16.86
C MET A 638 12.54 3.84 17.92
N ASN A 639 13.69 3.49 18.50
CA ASN A 639 13.82 2.33 19.39
C ASN A 639 12.90 2.45 20.62
N PRO A 640 12.90 3.57 21.38
CA PRO A 640 12.01 3.68 22.55
C PRO A 640 10.53 3.49 22.21
N LEU A 641 10.09 3.97 21.04
CA LEU A 641 8.72 3.82 20.55
C LEU A 641 8.40 2.36 20.18
N GLY A 642 9.37 1.66 19.62
CA GLY A 642 9.27 0.26 19.22
C GLY A 642 9.34 -0.73 20.36
N GLU A 643 10.25 -0.49 21.32
CA GLU A 643 10.51 -1.34 22.47
C GLU A 643 9.28 -1.49 23.39
N ALA A 644 8.33 -0.54 23.34
CA ALA A 644 7.03 -0.68 24.00
C ALA A 644 6.22 -1.88 23.50
N PHE A 645 6.44 -2.32 22.26
CA PHE A 645 5.77 -3.47 21.66
C PHE A 645 6.51 -4.80 21.88
N GLU A 646 7.62 -4.83 22.62
CA GLU A 646 8.32 -6.08 22.93
C GLU A 646 7.51 -7.02 23.81
N VAL A 647 6.45 -6.54 24.46
CA VAL A 647 5.50 -7.42 25.14
C VAL A 647 4.76 -8.38 24.16
N PHE A 648 4.79 -8.12 22.86
CA PHE A 648 4.22 -9.01 21.84
C PHE A 648 5.31 -9.78 21.06
N ASP A 649 5.05 -11.06 20.81
CA ASP A 649 5.91 -11.91 19.99
C ASP A 649 5.73 -11.68 18.48
N GLY A 650 6.48 -12.42 17.66
CA GLY A 650 6.41 -12.35 16.20
C GLY A 650 5.10 -12.87 15.60
N TRP A 651 4.25 -13.54 16.37
CA TRP A 651 2.91 -13.96 15.94
C TRP A 651 1.83 -12.97 16.37
N GLY A 652 2.20 -12.01 17.23
CA GLY A 652 1.30 -11.02 17.82
C GLY A 652 0.66 -11.46 19.13
N ARG A 653 1.11 -12.56 19.76
CA ARG A 653 0.65 -12.97 21.10
C ARG A 653 1.25 -12.06 22.16
N TYR A 654 0.42 -11.66 23.12
CA TYR A 654 0.86 -11.00 24.34
C TYR A 654 1.68 -11.99 25.18
N ARG A 655 2.82 -11.53 25.70
CA ARG A 655 3.74 -12.31 26.54
C ARG A 655 3.77 -11.71 27.93
N THR A 656 3.49 -12.54 28.94
CA THR A 656 3.70 -12.19 30.35
C THR A 656 5.08 -12.58 30.87
N HIS A 657 5.78 -13.49 30.18
CA HIS A 657 7.07 -14.04 30.60
C HIS A 657 7.96 -14.28 29.37
N HIS A 658 9.28 -14.15 29.55
CA HIS A 658 10.29 -14.64 28.60
C HIS A 658 10.68 -16.06 29.02
N TYR A 659 10.87 -16.97 28.06
CA TYR A 659 11.28 -18.35 28.36
C TYR A 659 12.80 -18.40 28.49
N PHE A 660 13.29 -19.15 29.48
CA PHE A 660 14.72 -19.38 29.73
C PHE A 660 15.01 -20.89 29.68
N ASP A 661 16.26 -21.28 29.47
CA ASP A 661 16.72 -22.67 29.58
C ASP A 661 17.18 -23.04 31.01
N GLU A 662 17.67 -24.28 31.19
CA GLU A 662 18.14 -24.84 32.47
C GLU A 662 19.24 -24.02 33.16
N ASN A 663 19.99 -23.21 32.40
CA ASN A 663 21.11 -22.41 32.89
C ASN A 663 20.70 -20.97 33.26
N GLY A 664 19.42 -20.62 33.05
CA GLY A 664 18.91 -19.27 33.29
C GLY A 664 19.14 -18.29 32.12
N GLU A 665 19.32 -18.80 30.91
CA GLU A 665 19.58 -18.00 29.70
C GLU A 665 18.29 -17.86 28.85
N ILE A 666 17.97 -16.69 28.26
CA ILE A 666 16.70 -16.51 27.49
C ILE A 666 16.72 -17.46 26.28
N TYR A 667 15.67 -18.22 26.04
CA TYR A 667 15.65 -19.21 24.95
C TYR A 667 14.36 -19.10 24.13
N MET A 668 14.50 -18.64 22.89
CA MET A 668 13.44 -18.62 21.86
C MET A 668 13.67 -19.73 20.81
N ARG A 669 13.80 -20.99 21.29
CA ARG A 669 13.61 -22.32 20.65
C ARG A 669 14.30 -22.73 19.34
N ARG A 670 14.77 -24.01 19.28
CA ARG A 670 14.62 -24.86 18.06
C ARG A 670 14.54 -26.41 18.22
N ASP A 671 14.69 -27.05 19.39
CA ASP A 671 14.94 -28.52 19.44
C ASP A 671 14.40 -29.33 20.65
N ASN A 672 13.44 -28.79 21.40
CA ASN A 672 12.41 -29.58 22.11
C ASN A 672 12.75 -30.26 23.46
N GLN A 673 13.39 -29.57 24.41
CA GLN A 673 13.04 -29.73 25.84
C GLN A 673 12.71 -28.36 26.46
N PHE A 674 11.69 -28.34 27.33
CA PHE A 674 11.17 -27.13 27.96
C PHE A 674 11.49 -27.20 29.45
N ASP A 675 12.64 -26.67 29.84
CA ASP A 675 13.03 -26.68 31.24
C ASP A 675 12.64 -25.38 31.92
N ARG A 676 11.33 -25.36 32.23
CA ARG A 676 10.70 -24.56 33.28
C ARG A 676 10.37 -23.10 32.94
N LYS A 677 9.08 -22.80 33.12
CA LYS A 677 8.52 -21.45 33.24
C LYS A 677 9.05 -20.80 34.52
N LEU A 678 9.85 -19.74 34.43
CA LEU A 678 10.04 -18.83 35.56
C LEU A 678 8.89 -17.80 35.54
N LYS A 679 8.26 -17.65 36.71
CA LYS A 679 7.17 -16.71 37.00
C LYS A 679 7.66 -15.27 37.02
#